data_AF-A0A257SQV6-F1
#
_entry.id   AF-A0A257SQV6-F1
#
_cell.length_a   1.000
_cell.length_b   1.000
_cell.length_c   1.000
_cell.angle_alpha   90.00
_cell.angle_beta   90.00
_cell.angle_gamma   90.00
#
_symmetry.space_group_name_H-M   'P 1'
#
loop_
_entity.id
_entity.type
_entity.pdbx_description
1 polymer ?
#
loop_
_entity_poly.entity_id
_entity_poly.type
_entity_poly.pdbx_seq_one_letter_code
_entity_poly.pdbx_strand_id
1 'polypeptide(L)'
;MALKKSQLYSSLWQSCDELRGGMDASQYKDYVLTLLFMKYVSDKYTGQPGALIEVPEGGGFADMVKLKGDKEIGDKINKIIGRLAEANDLKDVIGQTDFNDEGKLGAGKEMQDRLSKLVAIFEGLDFRANRAEGDDLLGDAYEYLMRHFATESGKSKGQFYTPAEVSRIIAQVIGLERAGELKEPTVYDPTCGSGSLLLKAADQAATGKLALYGQEMDLATWALARMNMILHGHPTADLQRGNTLAAPHFKNRDDTLRTFDFAVANPPFSSKAWSHGLDPTHDAFGRFEYGIPPAKNGDYAFLLHLIRSLKSTGKGAIILPHGVLFRGNKEADIRRELVRRGFMKGIIGLPANLFYGTGIPACIVVIDKEHAATRSAIFMIDASKGFVKDGNKNRLRAQDIHKIVDVFRRQIEVPRYARMVPVSEIASEANDYNLNLPRYIDSSEPEDLHDLDAHLNGGIPNRDLDAPECVLAAYWRVFPGLREVLFRDHARPGYSEARVGALQVKLAILGHPEFVAYAGRVTAIVEVWCQAHVGRLQALKVDDLPRQVIDALAEDLLVRFADVPLLSRYDIYQRLMDYWAETMQDDVYLIAADGWVEAARPRGIVDDKERKIKETPDLTLGRKKYRMDLIPPALIVARYFAADQTALDDLQARQETAAREMEAFVEEHSGDEGLLSDAVSDKGKVTKASLKARLNEIAPRRVDKRSASTTPEDDEEIAALKQCQQILEAEAVASKAVKDAQAALDDKVFRRYAKLTEAVGMSSEAMQVRDASGAYRVEIDPLKEPLGYKRTEVGVIPEDWMVKKLGDLATFRTGPFGSALHKSDYIVGGTPLINPMHILEGELAPDPETSISAEAARRLTVFRFRVDDIVIGRRGDMGRCAVVRQLHIGWVCGTGSLIIRCAGKIDSEFLQRVLTTERVIGAIEDASVGSTMANLNQAALFSLKIQVPPMEAQRAIAEALSDVDGLLVALDKLIAKKRAIKQAAMQQLLTGKTRLPGFSGAWETKRLGDHVTFLRNGVNPRAELTMDAPVKYLHYGDIHTSNDVRLNPRVTAMPSLPQERARALDRLQDGDLVFADASEDMDGVCRSLEIEGVPEIEVVAGLHTIAARFDKAILANGFKAYLQFCPTFREQIKRLAAGTKVYATHRSHIASVEMRLPDAKEQTAIAAVLSDMDAEIAALEARRDKTRALKQGMMQQLLTGRIRLVVPEAPASEVTA
;
A
#
# COMPACT_ATOMS: atom_id res chain seq x y z
N MET A 1 -4.47 18.99 31.90
CA MET A 1 -4.86 17.72 31.25
C MET A 1 -3.63 17.23 30.50
N ALA A 2 -3.29 15.94 30.59
CA ALA A 2 -2.14 15.39 29.88
C ALA A 2 -2.32 15.57 28.36
N LEU A 3 -1.25 15.94 27.66
CA LEU A 3 -1.27 16.19 26.21
C LEU A 3 -1.34 14.85 25.47
N LYS A 4 -2.34 14.62 24.61
CA LYS A 4 -2.38 13.41 23.76
C LYS A 4 -1.26 13.45 22.71
N LYS A 5 -0.66 12.30 22.36
CA LYS A 5 0.37 12.19 21.29
C LYS A 5 -0.06 12.86 19.99
N SER A 6 -1.28 12.57 19.54
CA SER A 6 -1.86 13.13 18.32
C SER A 6 -2.01 14.67 18.37
N GLN A 7 -2.38 15.22 19.52
CA GLN A 7 -2.48 16.67 19.73
C GLN A 7 -1.09 17.33 19.71
N LEU A 8 -0.12 16.74 20.41
CA LEU A 8 1.27 17.21 20.42
C LEU A 8 1.86 17.22 19.01
N TYR A 9 1.71 16.13 18.25
CA TYR A 9 2.21 16.04 16.88
C TYR A 9 1.54 17.06 15.94
N SER A 10 0.23 17.28 16.08
CA SER A 10 -0.49 18.28 15.29
C SER A 10 -0.01 19.71 15.59
N SER A 11 0.21 20.06 16.85
CA SER A 11 0.71 21.38 17.24
C SER A 11 2.16 21.61 16.80
N LEU A 12 3.01 20.59 16.93
CA LEU A 12 4.38 20.66 16.42
C LEU A 12 4.41 20.81 14.89
N TRP A 13 3.53 20.13 14.17
CA TRP A 13 3.43 20.27 12.72
C TRP A 13 2.97 21.67 12.30
N GLN A 14 2.02 22.26 13.04
CA GLN A 14 1.58 23.62 12.80
C GLN A 14 2.74 24.62 12.91
N SER A 15 3.69 24.39 13.82
CA SER A 15 4.89 25.23 13.93
C SER A 15 5.79 25.14 12.68
N CYS A 16 5.87 23.97 12.04
CA CYS A 16 6.57 23.81 10.76
C CYS A 16 5.86 24.57 9.65
N ASP A 17 4.53 24.52 9.58
CA ASP A 17 3.74 25.19 8.55
C ASP A 17 3.91 26.73 8.60
N GLU A 18 4.08 27.35 9.78
CA GLU A 18 4.37 28.79 9.91
C GLU A 18 5.75 29.21 9.36
N LEU A 19 6.70 28.27 9.25
CA LEU A 19 8.04 28.51 8.71
C LEU A 19 8.18 28.10 7.24
N ARG A 20 7.18 27.41 6.68
CA ARG A 20 7.16 27.03 5.26
C ARG A 20 7.04 28.26 4.36
N GLY A 21 7.66 28.17 3.18
CA GLY A 21 7.65 29.22 2.15
C GLY A 21 8.82 30.23 2.24
N GLY A 22 9.44 30.40 3.41
CA GLY A 22 10.67 31.20 3.58
C GLY A 22 11.94 30.35 3.74
N MET A 23 11.80 29.05 4.02
CA MET A 23 12.89 28.12 4.35
C MET A 23 12.56 26.70 3.88
N ASP A 24 13.57 25.88 3.59
CA ASP A 24 13.39 24.44 3.34
C ASP A 24 13.42 23.61 4.64
N ALA A 25 13.00 22.34 4.57
CA ALA A 25 12.92 21.45 5.73
C ALA A 25 14.26 21.20 6.44
N SER A 26 15.38 21.34 5.73
CA SER A 26 16.70 21.20 6.33
C SER A 26 17.09 22.40 7.18
N GLN A 27 16.41 23.54 7.01
CA GLN A 27 16.68 24.78 7.72
C GLN A 27 15.65 25.06 8.82
N TYR A 28 14.34 24.94 8.54
CA TYR A 28 13.32 25.27 9.57
C TYR A 28 13.30 24.26 10.73
N LYS A 29 13.86 23.05 10.53
CA LYS A 29 14.05 22.06 11.61
C LYS A 29 14.78 22.66 12.82
N ASP A 30 15.79 23.49 12.58
CA ASP A 30 16.65 24.03 13.64
C ASP A 30 15.91 25.08 14.47
N TYR A 31 14.89 25.73 13.92
CA TYR A 31 14.03 26.69 14.63
C TYR A 31 13.01 25.97 15.50
N VAL A 32 12.32 24.98 14.92
CA VAL A 32 11.28 24.19 15.61
C VAL A 32 11.87 23.39 16.76
N LEU A 33 13.00 22.72 16.53
CA LEU A 33 13.65 21.88 17.54
C LEU A 33 14.25 22.72 18.68
N THR A 34 14.83 23.89 18.38
CA THR A 34 15.34 24.81 19.41
C THR A 34 14.19 25.35 20.26
N LEU A 35 13.06 25.78 19.67
CA LEU A 35 11.92 26.26 20.46
C LEU A 35 11.28 25.16 21.30
N LEU A 36 11.18 23.93 20.77
CA LEU A 36 10.70 22.77 21.52
C LEU A 36 11.59 22.49 22.73
N PHE A 37 12.92 22.52 22.52
CA PHE A 37 13.90 22.36 23.60
C PHE A 37 13.79 23.47 24.65
N MET A 38 13.74 24.74 24.22
CA MET A 38 13.55 25.90 25.10
C MET A 38 12.29 25.77 25.95
N LYS A 39 11.16 25.40 25.32
CA LYS A 39 9.88 25.22 26.01
C LYS A 39 9.96 24.12 27.06
N TYR A 40 10.52 22.97 26.71
CA TYR A 40 10.67 21.84 27.63
C TYR A 40 11.52 22.17 28.84
N VAL A 41 12.73 22.68 28.61
CA VAL A 41 13.67 23.02 29.68
C VAL A 41 13.06 24.07 30.60
N SER A 42 12.37 25.07 30.03
CA SER A 42 11.67 26.09 30.81
C SER A 42 10.54 25.48 31.65
N ASP A 43 9.70 24.63 31.08
CA ASP A 43 8.59 24.01 31.83
C ASP A 43 9.09 23.08 32.93
N LYS A 44 10.16 22.33 32.65
CA LYS A 44 10.67 21.30 33.55
C LYS A 44 11.52 21.89 34.66
N TYR A 45 12.45 22.80 34.36
CA TYR A 45 13.51 23.18 35.30
C TYR A 45 13.37 24.59 35.89
N THR A 46 12.45 25.42 35.41
CA THR A 46 12.27 26.78 35.97
C THR A 46 11.93 26.71 37.46
N GLY A 47 12.74 27.38 38.28
CA GLY A 47 12.54 27.45 39.73
C GLY A 47 12.84 26.15 40.48
N GLN A 48 13.49 25.16 39.85
CA GLN A 48 13.90 23.92 40.51
C GLN A 48 15.36 24.02 41.02
N PRO A 49 15.60 24.01 42.35
CA PRO A 49 16.95 24.04 42.91
C PRO A 49 17.73 22.76 42.55
N GLY A 50 18.96 22.90 42.03
CA GLY A 50 19.82 21.75 41.69
C GLY A 50 19.43 21.00 40.41
N ALA A 51 18.62 21.62 39.55
CA ALA A 51 18.29 21.07 38.23
C ALA A 51 19.54 20.85 37.36
N LEU A 52 19.50 19.86 36.49
CA LEU A 52 20.59 19.53 35.54
C LEU A 52 20.76 20.59 34.44
N ILE A 53 19.72 21.39 34.18
CA ILE A 53 19.75 22.53 33.26
C ILE A 53 19.23 23.75 34.03
N GLU A 54 20.05 24.79 34.11
CA GLU A 54 19.71 26.06 34.76
C GLU A 54 18.89 26.95 33.81
N VAL A 55 17.75 27.46 34.27
CA VAL A 55 16.97 28.46 33.52
C VAL A 55 17.16 29.82 34.19
N PRO A 56 18.10 30.66 33.70
CA PRO A 56 18.39 31.94 34.35
C PRO A 56 17.25 32.94 34.14
N GLU A 57 17.20 33.98 34.98
CA GLU A 57 16.21 35.05 34.85
C GLU A 57 16.32 35.76 33.48
N GLY A 58 15.18 35.88 32.78
CA GLY A 58 15.15 36.41 31.42
C GLY A 58 15.71 35.45 30.35
N GLY A 59 15.97 34.19 30.71
CA GLY A 59 16.42 33.12 29.81
C GLY A 59 15.37 32.03 29.56
N GLY A 60 14.14 32.23 30.03
CA GLY A 60 13.07 31.23 29.94
C GLY A 60 12.10 31.46 28.78
N PHE A 61 11.33 30.43 28.43
CA PHE A 61 10.29 30.51 27.40
C PHE A 61 9.18 31.51 27.77
N ALA A 62 8.89 31.68 29.07
CA ALA A 62 7.94 32.69 29.55
C ALA A 62 8.37 34.13 29.17
N ASP A 63 9.67 34.38 29.01
CA ASP A 63 10.17 35.67 28.56
C ASP A 63 9.98 35.85 27.04
N MET A 64 10.04 34.78 26.25
CA MET A 64 9.70 34.82 24.82
C MET A 64 8.23 35.17 24.59
N VAL A 65 7.34 34.63 25.42
CA VAL A 65 5.89 34.92 25.36
C VAL A 65 5.60 36.41 25.55
N LYS A 66 6.37 37.10 26.41
CA LYS A 66 6.23 38.55 26.64
C LYS A 66 6.61 39.39 25.41
N LEU A 67 7.36 38.84 24.47
CA LEU A 67 7.84 39.55 23.27
C LEU A 67 6.84 39.51 22.09
N LYS A 68 5.72 38.79 22.19
CA LYS A 68 4.72 38.75 21.12
C LYS A 68 4.26 40.17 20.76
N GLY A 69 4.38 40.52 19.48
CA GLY A 69 4.07 41.88 18.98
C GLY A 69 5.18 42.93 19.19
N ASP A 70 6.35 42.56 19.71
CA ASP A 70 7.53 43.44 19.81
C ASP A 70 8.22 43.59 18.44
N LYS A 71 8.68 44.79 18.09
CA LYS A 71 9.29 45.07 16.77
C LYS A 71 10.68 44.44 16.62
N GLU A 72 11.32 44.13 17.73
CA GLU A 72 12.66 43.55 17.81
C GLU A 72 12.61 42.10 18.35
N ILE A 73 11.48 41.41 18.16
CA ILE A 73 11.25 40.07 18.71
C ILE A 73 12.34 39.06 18.30
N GLY A 74 12.87 39.13 17.06
CA GLY A 74 13.91 38.23 16.57
C GLY A 74 15.21 38.33 17.39
N ASP A 75 15.80 39.53 17.46
CA ASP A 75 17.00 39.79 18.26
C ASP A 75 16.79 39.51 19.76
N LYS A 76 15.62 39.85 20.32
CA LYS A 76 15.32 39.58 21.72
C LYS A 76 15.16 38.08 22.02
N ILE A 77 14.59 37.29 21.11
CA ILE A 77 14.58 35.81 21.22
C ILE A 77 16.00 35.26 21.22
N ASN A 78 16.87 35.73 20.31
CA ASN A 78 18.29 35.33 20.27
C ASN A 78 18.99 35.62 21.61
N LYS A 79 18.73 36.78 22.23
CA LYS A 79 19.28 37.14 23.55
C LYS A 79 18.79 36.22 24.67
N ILE A 80 17.51 35.84 24.67
CA ILE A 80 16.94 34.89 25.65
C ILE A 80 17.61 33.52 25.50
N ILE A 81 17.70 33.00 24.27
CA ILE A 81 18.37 31.74 23.96
C ILE A 81 19.84 31.82 24.38
N GLY A 82 20.52 32.92 24.08
CA GLY A 82 21.92 33.15 24.44
C GLY A 82 22.18 33.08 25.95
N ARG A 83 21.27 33.62 26.78
CA ARG A 83 21.37 33.52 28.25
C ARG A 83 21.23 32.08 28.73
N LEU A 84 20.24 31.35 28.24
CA LEU A 84 20.09 29.93 28.58
C LEU A 84 21.31 29.13 28.11
N ALA A 85 21.80 29.43 26.92
CA ALA A 85 22.93 28.74 26.33
C ALA A 85 24.23 28.96 27.11
N GLU A 86 24.44 30.18 27.62
CA GLU A 86 25.61 30.54 28.42
C GLU A 86 25.60 29.89 29.80
N ALA A 87 24.44 29.84 30.47
CA ALA A 87 24.32 29.21 31.78
C ALA A 87 24.59 27.69 31.76
N ASN A 88 24.45 27.03 30.60
CA ASN A 88 24.45 25.57 30.47
C ASN A 88 25.51 25.00 29.52
N ASP A 89 26.44 25.83 29.03
CA ASP A 89 27.42 25.43 28.00
C ASP A 89 26.78 24.81 26.73
N LEU A 90 25.72 25.48 26.27
CA LEU A 90 24.94 25.13 25.08
C LEU A 90 25.04 26.19 23.96
N LYS A 91 26.03 27.10 24.03
CA LYS A 91 26.23 28.18 23.03
C LYS A 91 26.31 27.62 21.60
N ASP A 92 27.10 26.56 21.42
CA ASP A 92 27.24 25.86 20.14
C ASP A 92 26.12 24.84 19.85
N VAL A 93 25.10 24.74 20.72
CA VAL A 93 24.00 23.78 20.57
C VAL A 93 22.72 24.48 20.16
N ILE A 94 22.25 25.43 20.96
CA ILE A 94 20.98 26.15 20.74
C ILE A 94 21.18 27.56 20.20
N GLY A 95 22.41 28.10 20.25
CA GLY A 95 22.73 29.47 19.81
C GLY A 95 23.03 29.62 18.32
N GLN A 96 22.97 28.54 17.52
CA GLN A 96 23.26 28.59 16.09
C GLN A 96 22.10 29.12 15.24
N THR A 97 20.87 28.99 15.76
CA THR A 97 19.66 29.39 15.06
C THR A 97 19.43 30.88 15.23
N ASP A 98 19.47 31.64 14.12
CA ASP A 98 19.24 33.08 14.13
C ASP A 98 17.77 33.41 13.89
N PHE A 99 17.07 33.86 14.94
CA PHE A 99 15.68 34.31 14.88
C PHE A 99 15.52 35.76 14.35
N ASN A 100 16.61 36.43 13.97
CA ASN A 100 16.59 37.78 13.39
C ASN A 100 17.01 37.79 11.89
N ASP A 101 17.03 36.63 11.23
CA ASP A 101 17.39 36.49 9.82
C ASP A 101 16.22 36.93 8.91
N GLU A 102 16.28 38.17 8.41
CA GLU A 102 15.25 38.74 7.51
C GLU A 102 15.11 37.97 6.20
N GLY A 103 16.19 37.32 5.71
CA GLY A 103 16.18 36.55 4.47
C GLY A 103 15.34 35.28 4.56
N LYS A 104 15.12 34.78 5.79
CA LYS A 104 14.38 33.54 6.06
C LYS A 104 13.01 33.79 6.70
N LEU A 105 12.92 34.78 7.58
CA LEU A 105 11.74 35.04 8.41
C LEU A 105 10.89 36.21 7.93
N GLY A 106 11.35 36.93 6.89
CA GLY A 106 10.73 38.14 6.38
C GLY A 106 11.24 39.40 7.10
N ALA A 107 10.91 40.59 6.59
CA ALA A 107 11.36 41.86 7.16
C ALA A 107 10.25 42.57 7.96
N GLY A 108 10.64 43.30 9.01
CA GLY A 108 9.76 44.16 9.80
C GLY A 108 8.52 43.44 10.35
N LYS A 109 7.34 43.84 9.89
CA LYS A 109 6.05 43.33 10.40
C LYS A 109 5.85 41.84 10.11
N GLU A 110 6.41 41.33 9.01
CA GLU A 110 6.29 39.91 8.66
C GLU A 110 7.00 39.02 9.67
N MET A 111 8.26 39.32 10.01
CA MET A 111 9.01 38.60 11.05
C MET A 111 8.31 38.68 12.40
N GLN A 112 7.85 39.88 12.77
CA GLN A 112 7.12 40.09 14.01
C GLN A 112 5.91 39.16 14.12
N ASP A 113 5.06 39.12 13.08
CA ASP A 113 3.85 38.30 13.08
C ASP A 113 4.18 36.81 13.05
N ARG A 114 5.18 36.39 12.25
CA ARG A 114 5.62 35.00 12.13
C ARG A 114 6.16 34.46 13.46
N LEU A 115 7.08 35.18 14.10
CA LEU A 115 7.65 34.78 15.38
C LEU A 115 6.64 34.84 16.52
N SER A 116 5.72 35.82 16.51
CA SER A 116 4.66 35.89 17.53
C SER A 116 3.70 34.70 17.45
N LYS A 117 3.32 34.28 16.24
CA LYS A 117 2.52 33.06 16.03
C LYS A 117 3.28 31.81 16.45
N LEU A 118 4.56 31.71 16.08
CA LEU A 118 5.40 30.56 16.42
C LEU A 118 5.51 30.39 17.94
N VAL A 119 5.80 31.47 18.67
CA VAL A 119 5.83 31.46 20.15
C VAL A 119 4.46 31.08 20.73
N ALA A 120 3.35 31.57 20.15
CA ALA A 120 2.00 31.25 20.63
C ALA A 120 1.63 29.76 20.44
N ILE A 121 2.11 29.12 19.36
CA ILE A 121 1.90 27.67 19.14
C ILE A 121 2.57 26.87 20.27
N PHE A 122 3.81 27.20 20.60
CA PHE A 122 4.55 26.52 21.68
C PHE A 122 4.06 26.90 23.08
N GLU A 123 3.55 28.12 23.30
CA GLU A 123 2.92 28.53 24.56
C GLU A 123 1.69 27.67 24.89
N GLY A 124 0.95 27.24 23.86
CA GLY A 124 -0.21 26.36 24.01
C GLY A 124 0.10 24.93 24.45
N LEU A 125 1.38 24.56 24.55
CA LEU A 125 1.85 23.26 25.04
C LEU A 125 2.22 23.37 26.53
N ASP A 126 1.75 22.45 27.36
CA ASP A 126 2.10 22.38 28.78
C ASP A 126 2.79 21.06 29.11
N PHE A 127 4.10 21.10 29.35
CA PHE A 127 4.90 19.91 29.68
C PHE A 127 5.02 19.67 31.19
N ARG A 128 4.40 20.51 32.04
CA ARG A 128 4.48 20.39 33.50
C ARG A 128 3.58 19.29 34.08
N ALA A 129 2.60 18.81 33.31
CA ALA A 129 1.62 17.82 33.74
C ALA A 129 2.05 16.37 33.46
N ASN A 130 3.00 16.14 32.55
CA ASN A 130 3.50 14.81 32.18
C ASN A 130 4.63 14.38 33.13
N ARG A 131 4.38 14.43 34.45
CA ARG A 131 5.38 14.23 35.51
C ARG A 131 5.69 12.77 35.83
N ALA A 132 5.05 11.81 35.17
CA ALA A 132 5.35 10.40 35.41
C ALA A 132 6.81 10.14 35.00
N GLU A 133 7.63 9.73 35.98
CA GLU A 133 8.99 9.25 35.73
C GLU A 133 8.90 8.03 34.79
N GLY A 134 9.18 8.27 33.50
CA GLY A 134 9.07 7.23 32.45
C GLY A 134 8.23 7.61 31.24
N ASP A 135 7.62 8.81 31.20
CA ASP A 135 6.81 9.20 30.04
C ASP A 135 7.67 9.88 28.93
N ASP A 136 8.16 9.04 28.02
CA ASP A 136 8.90 9.36 26.78
C ASP A 136 8.15 10.29 25.81
N LEU A 137 6.95 10.78 26.14
CA LEU A 137 6.05 11.47 25.22
C LEU A 137 6.73 12.58 24.40
N LEU A 138 7.55 13.40 25.04
CA LEU A 138 8.25 14.50 24.38
C LEU A 138 9.47 14.02 23.58
N GLY A 139 10.24 13.09 24.14
CA GLY A 139 11.34 12.45 23.42
C GLY A 139 10.85 11.77 22.15
N ASP A 140 9.76 11.01 22.24
CA ASP A 140 9.03 10.40 21.14
C ASP A 140 8.56 11.46 20.12
N ALA A 141 8.12 12.64 20.58
CA ALA A 141 7.72 13.74 19.69
C ALA A 141 8.91 14.39 18.98
N TYR A 142 10.04 14.51 19.66
CA TYR A 142 11.29 14.97 19.08
C TYR A 142 11.78 13.98 18.02
N GLU A 143 11.85 12.69 18.34
CA GLU A 143 12.18 11.60 17.41
C GLU A 143 11.22 11.53 16.21
N TYR A 144 9.93 11.74 16.45
CA TYR A 144 8.93 11.85 15.39
C TYR A 144 9.25 13.00 14.42
N LEU A 145 9.54 14.20 14.94
CA LEU A 145 9.94 15.35 14.12
C LEU A 145 11.23 15.07 13.36
N MET A 146 12.23 14.47 14.02
CA MET A 146 13.49 14.09 13.40
C MET A 146 13.29 13.12 12.23
N ARG A 147 12.45 12.08 12.40
CA ARG A 147 12.06 11.16 11.33
C ARG A 147 11.39 11.89 10.17
N HIS A 148 10.50 12.83 10.45
CA HIS A 148 9.83 13.63 9.42
C HIS A 148 10.83 14.51 8.65
N PHE A 149 11.72 15.22 9.34
CA PHE A 149 12.76 16.02 8.69
C PHE A 149 13.76 15.18 7.88
N ALA A 150 14.08 13.97 8.35
CA ALA A 150 14.89 13.01 7.59
C ALA A 150 14.18 12.56 6.31
N THR A 151 12.85 12.42 6.34
CA THR A 151 12.02 12.05 5.20
C THR A 151 11.89 13.20 4.19
N GLU A 152 11.60 14.43 4.65
CA GLU A 152 11.39 15.59 3.77
C GLU A 152 12.69 16.13 3.16
N SER A 153 13.81 16.05 3.89
CA SER A 153 15.07 16.65 3.42
C SER A 153 15.67 15.97 2.20
N GLY A 154 15.39 14.67 1.95
CA GLY A 154 15.86 13.89 0.80
C GLY A 154 17.39 13.74 0.64
N LYS A 155 18.18 14.54 1.36
CA LYS A 155 19.64 14.75 1.24
C LYS A 155 20.46 13.97 2.29
N SER A 156 19.81 13.22 3.18
CA SER A 156 20.48 12.50 4.27
C SER A 156 21.30 11.32 3.75
N LYS A 157 22.64 11.35 3.87
CA LYS A 157 23.53 10.22 3.55
C LYS A 157 23.50 9.10 4.62
N GLY A 158 22.33 8.68 5.10
CA GLY A 158 22.15 7.61 6.09
C GLY A 158 22.66 7.90 7.52
N GLN A 159 23.65 8.78 7.67
CA GLN A 159 24.32 9.15 8.93
C GLN A 159 23.49 10.05 9.87
N PHE A 160 22.43 10.68 9.37
CA PHE A 160 21.65 11.67 10.15
C PHE A 160 20.65 11.01 11.11
N TYR A 161 19.98 9.95 10.66
CA TYR A 161 18.92 9.28 11.41
C TYR A 161 18.85 7.80 11.04
N THR A 162 18.96 6.94 12.05
CA THR A 162 18.79 5.50 11.92
C THR A 162 17.33 5.13 12.23
N PRO A 163 16.60 4.43 11.33
CA PRO A 163 15.23 4.01 11.61
C PRO A 163 15.12 3.27 12.94
N ALA A 164 14.17 3.68 13.79
CA ALA A 164 14.02 3.17 15.15
C ALA A 164 13.86 1.64 15.20
N GLU A 165 13.22 1.06 14.18
CA GLU A 165 13.04 -0.38 14.02
C GLU A 165 14.38 -1.11 13.92
N VAL A 166 15.33 -0.57 13.15
CA VAL A 166 16.68 -1.14 12.99
C VAL A 166 17.52 -0.93 14.26
N SER A 167 17.40 0.23 14.89
CA SER A 167 18.09 0.54 16.15
C SER A 167 17.70 -0.43 17.27
N ARG A 168 16.41 -0.80 17.37
CA ARG A 168 15.93 -1.82 18.32
C ARG A 168 16.53 -3.19 18.06
N ILE A 169 16.57 -3.62 16.79
CA ILE A 169 17.21 -4.89 16.41
C ILE A 169 18.67 -4.89 16.90
N ILE A 170 19.44 -3.85 16.58
CA ILE A 170 20.85 -3.71 16.99
C ILE A 170 21.00 -3.83 18.50
N ALA A 171 20.22 -3.09 19.27
CA ALA A 171 20.31 -3.10 20.72
C ALA A 171 20.01 -4.50 21.31
N GLN A 172 19.02 -5.19 20.76
CA GLN A 172 18.59 -6.51 21.23
C GLN A 172 19.55 -7.64 20.81
N VAL A 173 20.13 -7.60 19.61
CA VAL A 173 21.03 -8.68 19.13
C VAL A 173 22.41 -8.66 19.79
N ILE A 174 22.86 -7.50 20.26
CA ILE A 174 24.11 -7.40 21.04
C ILE A 174 23.90 -7.72 22.53
N GLY A 175 22.65 -7.89 22.97
CA GLY A 175 22.28 -8.32 24.32
C GLY A 175 22.34 -7.20 25.37
N LEU A 176 21.96 -5.96 25.01
CA LEU A 176 22.02 -4.82 25.93
C LEU A 176 21.13 -4.96 27.15
N GLU A 177 20.07 -5.78 27.13
CA GLU A 177 19.25 -6.04 28.32
C GLU A 177 20.05 -6.62 29.48
N ARG A 178 21.19 -7.25 29.20
CA ARG A 178 22.10 -7.81 30.21
C ARG A 178 23.15 -6.80 30.70
N ALA A 179 23.10 -5.55 30.24
CA ALA A 179 24.03 -4.51 30.68
C ALA A 179 23.98 -4.29 32.20
N GLY A 180 22.83 -4.53 32.84
CA GLY A 180 22.66 -4.45 34.30
C GLY A 180 23.48 -5.47 35.10
N GLU A 181 23.97 -6.54 34.46
CA GLU A 181 24.88 -7.51 35.08
C GLU A 181 26.30 -6.94 35.25
N LEU A 182 26.63 -5.88 34.50
CA LEU A 182 27.92 -5.19 34.60
C LEU A 182 27.86 -4.10 35.68
N LYS A 183 28.98 -3.88 36.36
CA LYS A 183 29.08 -2.85 37.41
C LYS A 183 28.92 -1.43 36.84
N GLU A 184 29.60 -1.15 35.73
CA GLU A 184 29.63 0.14 35.04
C GLU A 184 29.53 -0.11 33.51
N PRO A 185 28.35 -0.45 33.00
CA PRO A 185 28.18 -0.76 31.59
C PRO A 185 28.40 0.49 30.73
N THR A 186 29.09 0.32 29.60
CA THR A 186 29.40 1.41 28.66
C THR A 186 28.96 1.06 27.24
N VAL A 187 28.38 2.03 26.52
CA VAL A 187 28.06 1.91 25.08
C VAL A 187 28.68 3.06 24.29
N TYR A 188 29.23 2.75 23.13
CA TYR A 188 29.87 3.73 22.23
C TYR A 188 29.27 3.71 20.83
N ASP A 189 29.00 4.90 20.28
CA ASP A 189 28.70 5.10 18.87
C ASP A 189 29.71 6.06 18.21
N PRO A 190 30.60 5.55 17.34
CA PRO A 190 31.63 6.36 16.69
C PRO A 190 31.10 7.32 15.63
N THR A 191 29.83 7.20 15.24
CA THR A 191 29.16 8.01 14.22
C THR A 191 27.71 8.23 14.66
N CYS A 192 27.53 8.84 15.83
CA CYS A 192 26.27 8.79 16.55
C CYS A 192 25.13 9.53 15.88
N GLY A 193 25.41 10.38 14.88
CA GLY A 193 24.40 11.17 14.20
C GLY A 193 23.61 11.97 15.24
N SER A 194 22.29 11.87 15.17
CA SER A 194 21.33 12.49 16.11
C SER A 194 21.22 11.82 17.48
N GLY A 195 22.00 10.77 17.75
CA GLY A 195 21.96 10.04 19.02
C GLY A 195 20.81 9.04 19.14
N SER A 196 19.91 8.94 18.17
CA SER A 196 18.72 8.05 18.24
C SER A 196 19.09 6.58 18.42
N LEU A 197 20.18 6.11 17.82
CA LEU A 197 20.66 4.73 18.00
C LEU A 197 21.15 4.48 19.43
N LEU A 198 21.90 5.42 20.01
CA LEU A 198 22.35 5.37 21.40
C LEU A 198 21.18 5.42 22.39
N LEU A 199 20.14 6.20 22.10
CA LEU A 199 18.92 6.24 22.92
C LEU A 199 18.20 4.88 22.91
N LYS A 200 18.04 4.24 21.75
CA LYS A 200 17.44 2.89 21.70
C LYS A 200 18.30 1.84 22.40
N ALA A 201 19.62 2.02 22.42
CA ALA A 201 20.52 1.21 23.24
C ALA A 201 20.29 1.43 24.75
N ALA A 202 20.11 2.67 25.18
CA ALA A 202 19.79 3.01 26.57
C ALA A 202 18.43 2.45 27.01
N ASP A 203 17.39 2.63 26.19
CA ASP A 203 16.04 2.09 26.41
C ASP A 203 16.08 0.57 26.63
N GLN A 204 16.84 -0.14 25.79
CA GLN A 204 16.96 -1.61 25.86
C GLN A 204 17.70 -2.10 27.11
N ALA A 205 18.62 -1.30 27.65
CA ALA A 205 19.41 -1.68 28.83
C ALA A 205 18.63 -1.57 30.14
N ALA A 206 17.58 -0.73 30.21
CA ALA A 206 16.61 -0.60 31.31
C ALA A 206 17.21 -0.50 32.74
N THR A 207 18.46 -0.03 32.89
CA THR A 207 19.19 -0.04 34.19
C THR A 207 19.54 1.35 34.72
N GLY A 208 19.32 2.41 33.93
CA GLY A 208 19.70 3.79 34.25
C GLY A 208 21.21 4.04 34.42
N LYS A 209 22.04 2.98 34.42
CA LYS A 209 23.48 3.00 34.69
C LYS A 209 24.36 2.95 33.43
N LEU A 210 23.77 2.76 32.26
CA LEU A 210 24.50 2.67 30.99
C LEU A 210 25.11 4.03 30.66
N ALA A 211 26.44 4.11 30.68
CA ALA A 211 27.15 5.31 30.28
C ALA A 211 27.22 5.39 28.74
N LEU A 212 26.71 6.51 28.19
CA LEU A 212 26.58 6.74 26.75
C LEU A 212 27.77 7.57 26.24
N TYR A 213 28.44 7.06 25.21
CA TYR A 213 29.54 7.73 24.53
C TYR A 213 29.24 7.85 23.04
N GLY A 214 29.39 9.05 22.47
CA GLY A 214 29.10 9.28 21.06
C GLY A 214 30.08 10.25 20.42
N GLN A 215 30.38 10.06 19.14
CA GLN A 215 31.15 11.02 18.36
C GLN A 215 30.44 11.35 17.04
N GLU A 216 30.34 12.63 16.72
CA GLU A 216 29.74 13.13 15.48
C GLU A 216 30.61 14.22 14.85
N MET A 217 30.76 14.18 13.53
CA MET A 217 31.60 15.12 12.80
C MET A 217 30.86 16.43 12.51
N ASP A 218 29.59 16.34 12.09
CA ASP A 218 28.78 17.49 11.72
C ASP A 218 28.29 18.24 12.96
N LEU A 219 28.59 19.54 13.02
CA LEU A 219 28.28 20.40 14.16
C LEU A 219 26.77 20.47 14.44
N ALA A 220 25.95 20.66 13.39
CA ALA A 220 24.50 20.75 13.55
C ALA A 220 23.92 19.43 14.06
N THR A 221 24.39 18.31 13.52
CA THR A 221 23.95 16.96 13.93
C THR A 221 24.40 16.61 15.35
N TRP A 222 25.63 16.98 15.74
CA TRP A 222 26.11 16.85 17.12
C TRP A 222 25.27 17.66 18.12
N ALA A 223 24.90 18.89 17.76
CA ALA A 223 24.02 19.73 18.57
C ALA A 223 22.64 19.09 18.76
N LEU A 224 22.07 18.52 17.70
CA LEU A 224 20.84 17.74 17.77
C LEU A 224 20.97 16.56 18.72
N ALA A 225 22.07 15.80 18.66
CA ALA A 225 22.30 14.69 19.58
C ALA A 225 22.36 15.13 21.05
N ARG A 226 23.02 16.26 21.35
CA ARG A 226 23.05 16.82 22.72
C ARG A 226 21.65 17.18 23.21
N MET A 227 20.85 17.87 22.39
CA MET A 227 19.46 18.18 22.75
C MET A 227 18.64 16.89 22.95
N ASN A 228 18.78 15.93 22.04
CA ASN A 228 18.02 14.68 22.05
C ASN A 228 18.30 13.87 23.32
N MET A 229 19.56 13.80 23.75
CA MET A 229 19.97 13.16 25.01
C MET A 229 19.32 13.83 26.23
N ILE A 230 19.33 15.16 26.29
CA ILE A 230 18.71 15.91 27.42
C ILE A 230 17.19 15.67 27.47
N LEU A 231 16.52 15.66 26.32
CA LEU A 231 15.07 15.46 26.23
C LEU A 231 14.64 14.05 26.69
N HIS A 232 15.49 13.06 26.46
CA HIS A 232 15.28 11.67 26.89
C HIS A 232 15.91 11.35 28.27
N GLY A 233 16.29 12.36 29.05
CA GLY A 233 16.76 12.15 30.42
C GLY A 233 18.20 11.62 30.55
N HIS A 234 19.02 11.76 29.50
CA HIS A 234 20.44 11.40 29.48
C HIS A 234 21.39 12.62 29.35
N PRO A 235 21.27 13.68 30.17
CA PRO A 235 22.09 14.89 30.02
C PRO A 235 23.58 14.67 30.32
N THR A 236 23.96 13.55 30.94
CA THR A 236 25.35 13.16 31.23
C THR A 236 26.01 12.35 30.11
N ALA A 237 25.33 12.13 28.99
CA ALA A 237 25.92 11.48 27.82
C ALA A 237 27.14 12.26 27.32
N ASP A 238 28.27 11.57 27.11
CA ASP A 238 29.52 12.18 26.67
C ASP A 238 29.58 12.15 25.14
N LEU A 239 29.25 13.30 24.52
CA LEU A 239 29.18 13.47 23.07
C LEU A 239 30.29 14.39 22.58
N GLN A 240 31.19 13.87 21.76
CA GLN A 240 32.36 14.59 21.23
C GLN A 240 32.13 15.02 19.77
N ARG A 241 32.61 16.22 19.43
CA ARG A 241 32.53 16.74 18.05
C ARG A 241 33.86 16.56 17.32
N GLY A 242 33.86 15.81 16.23
CA GLY A 242 35.03 15.64 15.37
C GLY A 242 34.97 14.41 14.48
N ASN A 243 35.85 14.32 13.49
CA ASN A 243 35.94 13.14 12.61
C ASN A 243 36.53 11.95 13.39
N THR A 244 35.75 10.88 13.56
CA THR A 244 36.14 9.66 14.29
C THR A 244 37.43 9.01 13.79
N LEU A 245 37.67 9.04 12.47
CA LEU A 245 38.83 8.37 11.87
C LEU A 245 40.09 9.23 12.02
N ALA A 246 40.02 10.52 11.70
CA ALA A 246 41.15 11.44 11.76
C ALA A 246 41.49 11.91 13.19
N ALA A 247 40.47 12.12 14.03
CA ALA A 247 40.60 12.66 15.38
C ALA A 247 39.65 11.92 16.34
N PRO A 248 39.95 10.68 16.73
CA PRO A 248 39.18 9.97 17.75
C PRO A 248 39.34 10.66 19.11
N HIS A 249 38.22 11.03 19.76
CA HIS A 249 38.24 11.79 21.01
C HIS A 249 38.28 10.91 22.26
N PHE A 250 37.73 9.69 22.20
CA PHE A 250 37.70 8.78 23.35
C PHE A 250 38.99 7.99 23.45
N LYS A 251 39.93 8.51 24.23
CA LYS A 251 41.25 7.93 24.47
C LYS A 251 41.52 7.68 25.94
N ASN A 252 42.38 6.72 26.21
CA ASN A 252 42.98 6.51 27.52
C ASN A 252 44.12 7.52 27.74
N ARG A 253 44.67 7.56 28.97
CA ARG A 253 45.76 8.48 29.34
C ARG A 253 47.06 8.24 28.56
N ASP A 254 47.25 7.04 28.03
CA ASP A 254 48.39 6.64 27.20
C ASP A 254 48.18 6.89 25.70
N ASP A 255 47.16 7.69 25.35
CA ASP A 255 46.74 8.03 23.98
C ASP A 255 46.25 6.83 23.15
N THR A 256 46.06 5.64 23.76
CA THR A 256 45.36 4.52 23.11
C THR A 256 43.85 4.76 23.07
N LEU A 257 43.13 4.11 22.14
CA LEU A 257 41.68 4.21 22.10
C LEU A 257 41.05 3.63 23.36
N ARG A 258 40.08 4.35 23.92
CA ARG A 258 39.25 3.85 25.00
C ARG A 258 38.41 2.68 24.48
N THR A 259 38.22 1.66 25.32
CA THR A 259 37.46 0.46 24.97
C THR A 259 36.14 0.36 25.75
N PHE A 260 35.09 -0.10 25.09
CA PHE A 260 33.72 -0.14 25.62
C PHE A 260 33.16 -1.57 25.69
N ASP A 261 32.13 -1.78 26.53
CA ASP A 261 31.43 -3.07 26.64
C ASP A 261 30.55 -3.32 25.43
N PHE A 262 29.84 -2.27 24.99
CA PHE A 262 28.97 -2.29 23.82
C PHE A 262 29.38 -1.24 22.80
N ALA A 263 29.19 -1.54 21.51
CA ALA A 263 29.31 -0.54 20.45
C ALA A 263 28.22 -0.68 19.40
N VAL A 264 27.62 0.43 19.00
CA VAL A 264 26.58 0.49 17.97
C VAL A 264 26.98 1.52 16.94
N ALA A 265 26.73 1.30 15.65
CA ALA A 265 27.13 2.29 14.65
C ALA A 265 26.28 2.22 13.37
N ASN A 266 26.02 3.41 12.80
CA ASN A 266 25.50 3.60 11.45
C ASN A 266 26.36 4.64 10.69
N PRO A 267 27.56 4.25 10.21
CA PRO A 267 28.47 5.18 9.56
C PRO A 267 27.95 5.62 8.18
N PRO A 268 28.48 6.73 7.61
CA PRO A 268 28.22 7.08 6.22
C PRO A 268 28.63 5.96 5.26
N PHE A 269 27.69 5.51 4.43
CA PHE A 269 27.96 4.45 3.47
C PHE A 269 28.93 4.91 2.38
N SER A 270 29.96 4.09 2.15
CA SER A 270 30.93 4.22 1.07
C SER A 270 31.61 5.60 1.03
N SER A 271 32.06 6.07 2.20
CA SER A 271 32.82 7.31 2.31
C SER A 271 34.09 7.25 1.45
N LYS A 272 34.18 8.13 0.45
CA LYS A 272 35.27 8.15 -0.56
C LYS A 272 36.54 8.85 -0.11
N ALA A 273 36.46 9.66 0.95
CA ALA A 273 37.55 10.52 1.45
C ALA A 273 37.82 10.23 2.93
N TRP A 274 37.69 8.97 3.34
CA TRP A 274 37.73 8.56 4.74
C TRP A 274 39.12 8.70 5.38
N SER A 275 40.20 8.68 4.58
CA SER A 275 41.58 8.84 5.05
C SER A 275 42.04 10.29 5.12
N HIS A 276 41.18 11.29 4.86
CA HIS A 276 41.57 12.69 5.03
C HIS A 276 41.89 12.97 6.51
N GLY A 277 43.09 13.50 6.78
CA GLY A 277 43.56 13.76 8.15
C GLY A 277 44.05 12.51 8.90
N LEU A 278 44.22 11.39 8.21
CA LEU A 278 44.71 10.13 8.76
C LEU A 278 45.72 9.50 7.80
N ASP A 279 46.90 9.13 8.28
CA ASP A 279 47.77 8.21 7.56
C ASP A 279 47.42 6.76 7.93
N PRO A 280 46.73 5.99 7.07
CA PRO A 280 46.35 4.63 7.40
C PRO A 280 47.53 3.67 7.42
N THR A 281 48.68 4.03 6.83
CA THR A 281 49.89 3.20 6.84
C THR A 281 50.63 3.29 8.16
N HIS A 282 50.56 4.44 8.82
CA HIS A 282 51.15 4.69 10.15
C HIS A 282 50.06 5.06 11.16
N ASP A 283 49.00 4.27 11.23
CA ASP A 283 47.89 4.52 12.15
C ASP A 283 48.33 4.31 13.62
N ALA A 284 48.42 5.41 14.37
CA ALA A 284 48.86 5.42 15.77
C ALA A 284 48.00 4.54 16.70
N PHE A 285 46.76 4.23 16.30
CA PHE A 285 45.80 3.47 17.11
C PHE A 285 45.76 1.97 16.77
N GLY A 286 46.49 1.52 15.75
CA GLY A 286 46.53 0.12 15.32
C GLY A 286 45.20 -0.43 14.81
N ARG A 287 44.34 0.42 14.23
CA ARG A 287 43.01 0.03 13.71
C ARG A 287 43.12 -0.82 12.45
N PHE A 288 44.13 -0.60 11.62
CA PHE A 288 44.28 -1.28 10.33
C PHE A 288 45.25 -2.48 10.35
N GLU A 289 45.47 -3.11 11.52
CA GLU A 289 46.32 -4.31 11.68
C GLU A 289 45.93 -5.44 10.72
N TYR A 290 44.63 -5.56 10.40
CA TYR A 290 44.07 -6.60 9.54
C TYR A 290 44.04 -6.22 8.05
N GLY A 291 44.55 -5.04 7.71
CA GLY A 291 44.59 -4.51 6.35
C GLY A 291 43.99 -3.12 6.25
N ILE A 292 44.51 -2.35 5.30
CA ILE A 292 44.06 -0.99 5.01
C ILE A 292 42.92 -1.06 3.97
N PRO A 293 41.73 -0.49 4.27
CA PRO A 293 40.63 -0.42 3.32
C PRO A 293 41.00 0.37 2.04
N PRO A 294 40.29 0.16 0.92
CA PRO A 294 40.50 0.96 -0.29
C PRO A 294 40.22 2.45 -0.03
N ALA A 295 41.05 3.35 -0.58
CA ALA A 295 40.91 4.80 -0.39
C ALA A 295 39.50 5.34 -0.72
N LYS A 296 38.83 4.75 -1.72
CA LYS A 296 37.48 5.16 -2.17
C LYS A 296 36.32 4.51 -1.40
N ASN A 297 36.59 3.60 -0.46
CA ASN A 297 35.56 2.87 0.31
C ASN A 297 35.95 2.79 1.79
N GLY A 298 35.39 3.68 2.62
CA GLY A 298 35.67 3.74 4.06
C GLY A 298 34.88 2.78 4.95
N ASP A 299 34.04 1.91 4.40
CA ASP A 299 33.13 1.04 5.18
C ASP A 299 33.90 0.18 6.20
N TYR A 300 34.96 -0.50 5.76
CA TYR A 300 35.82 -1.29 6.64
C TYR A 300 36.63 -0.44 7.62
N ALA A 301 36.88 0.84 7.33
CA ALA A 301 37.61 1.71 8.26
C ALA A 301 36.81 1.95 9.54
N PHE A 302 35.50 2.19 9.41
CA PHE A 302 34.60 2.32 10.55
C PHE A 302 34.38 0.99 11.28
N LEU A 303 34.25 -0.13 10.56
CA LEU A 303 34.15 -1.46 11.18
C LEU A 303 35.39 -1.79 12.01
N LEU A 304 36.59 -1.55 11.47
CA LEU A 304 37.85 -1.79 12.18
C LEU A 304 38.03 -0.85 13.39
N HIS A 305 37.63 0.42 13.26
CA HIS A 305 37.59 1.35 14.39
C HIS A 305 36.65 0.86 15.50
N LEU A 306 35.46 0.38 15.16
CA LEU A 306 34.51 -0.19 16.11
C LEU A 306 35.09 -1.42 16.83
N ILE A 307 35.68 -2.36 16.09
CA ILE A 307 36.30 -3.57 16.66
C ILE A 307 37.46 -3.21 17.61
N ARG A 308 38.27 -2.22 17.23
CA ARG A 308 39.39 -1.73 18.05
C ARG A 308 38.91 -1.04 19.33
N SER A 309 37.76 -0.38 19.28
CA SER A 309 37.13 0.31 20.41
C SER A 309 36.32 -0.61 21.33
N LEU A 310 36.24 -1.91 21.05
CA LEU A 310 35.58 -2.89 21.93
C LEU A 310 36.57 -3.53 22.91
N LYS A 311 36.13 -3.75 24.16
CA LYS A 311 36.84 -4.60 25.14
C LYS A 311 37.03 -6.02 24.61
N SER A 312 37.88 -6.83 25.24
CA SER A 312 38.08 -8.24 24.86
C SER A 312 36.81 -9.09 24.99
N THR A 313 35.88 -8.70 25.88
CA THR A 313 34.54 -9.30 26.05
C THR A 313 33.44 -8.46 25.41
N GLY A 314 33.80 -7.42 24.66
CA GLY A 314 32.86 -6.44 24.13
C GLY A 314 32.04 -6.98 22.95
N LYS A 315 30.82 -6.47 22.83
CA LYS A 315 29.85 -6.84 21.79
C LYS A 315 29.46 -5.60 21.01
N GLY A 316 29.25 -5.71 19.71
CA GLY A 316 28.79 -4.57 18.94
C GLY A 316 28.07 -4.95 17.66
N ALA A 317 27.41 -3.98 17.06
CA ALA A 317 26.75 -4.16 15.80
C ALA A 317 26.82 -2.89 14.96
N ILE A 318 27.08 -3.06 13.68
CA ILE A 318 27.28 -1.97 12.74
C ILE A 318 26.47 -2.19 11.47
N ILE A 319 25.82 -1.13 11.01
CA ILE A 319 25.05 -1.11 9.77
C ILE A 319 25.99 -0.78 8.61
N LEU A 320 26.04 -1.66 7.61
CA LEU A 320 26.91 -1.49 6.45
C LEU A 320 26.17 -1.87 5.15
N PRO A 321 26.54 -1.30 3.99
CA PRO A 321 25.99 -1.74 2.71
C PRO A 321 26.45 -3.18 2.40
N HIS A 322 25.63 -3.96 1.69
CA HIS A 322 25.95 -5.38 1.37
C HIS A 322 27.32 -5.58 0.70
N GLY A 323 27.87 -4.57 0.02
CA GLY A 323 29.17 -4.66 -0.61
C GLY A 323 30.29 -5.12 0.33
N VAL A 324 30.24 -4.79 1.62
CA VAL A 324 31.26 -5.25 2.59
C VAL A 324 31.33 -6.78 2.70
N LEU A 325 30.24 -7.47 2.39
CA LEU A 325 30.13 -8.91 2.48
C LEU A 325 30.86 -9.63 1.34
N PHE A 326 31.02 -9.01 0.17
CA PHE A 326 31.45 -9.72 -1.03
C PHE A 326 32.46 -9.00 -1.93
N ARG A 327 32.74 -7.71 -1.71
CA ARG A 327 33.76 -7.00 -2.51
C ARG A 327 35.14 -7.65 -2.34
N GLY A 328 35.88 -7.71 -3.45
CA GLY A 328 37.18 -8.38 -3.56
C GLY A 328 38.38 -7.55 -3.06
N ASN A 329 39.59 -7.94 -3.48
CA ASN A 329 40.85 -7.25 -3.18
C ASN A 329 41.10 -7.06 -1.67
N LYS A 330 41.57 -5.89 -1.25
CA LYS A 330 41.91 -5.57 0.15
C LYS A 330 40.76 -5.80 1.13
N GLU A 331 39.51 -5.58 0.72
CA GLU A 331 38.35 -5.84 1.59
C GLU A 331 38.14 -7.35 1.80
N ALA A 332 38.48 -8.20 0.81
CA ALA A 332 38.44 -9.65 0.99
C ALA A 332 39.50 -10.14 1.98
N ASP A 333 40.69 -9.55 1.96
CA ASP A 333 41.76 -9.88 2.92
C ASP A 333 41.36 -9.49 4.35
N ILE A 334 40.83 -8.28 4.55
CA ILE A 334 40.33 -7.84 5.86
C ILE A 334 39.20 -8.77 6.33
N ARG A 335 38.22 -9.06 5.45
CA ARG A 335 37.10 -9.96 5.77
C ARG A 335 37.58 -11.34 6.19
N ARG A 336 38.54 -11.91 5.46
CA ARG A 336 39.17 -13.19 5.77
C ARG A 336 39.77 -13.20 7.17
N GLU A 337 40.49 -12.14 7.55
CA GLU A 337 41.11 -12.04 8.87
C GLU A 337 40.07 -11.91 9.99
N LEU A 338 39.03 -11.10 9.79
CA LEU A 338 37.94 -10.93 10.76
C LEU A 338 37.15 -12.24 10.98
N VAL A 339 36.93 -13.03 9.93
CA VAL A 339 36.30 -14.36 10.03
C VAL A 339 37.23 -15.34 10.76
N ARG A 340 38.52 -15.37 10.44
CA ARG A 340 39.50 -16.29 11.07
C ARG A 340 39.68 -16.05 12.56
N ARG A 341 39.63 -14.78 13.00
CA ARG A 341 39.67 -14.41 14.42
C ARG A 341 38.35 -14.68 15.15
N GLY A 342 37.31 -15.05 14.41
CA GLY A 342 35.98 -15.29 14.95
C GLY A 342 35.29 -14.03 15.46
N PHE A 343 35.68 -12.83 15.04
CA PHE A 343 35.05 -11.59 15.54
C PHE A 343 33.62 -11.40 15.06
N MET A 344 33.30 -11.86 13.84
CA MET A 344 31.93 -11.84 13.33
C MET A 344 31.11 -12.97 13.96
N LYS A 345 30.08 -12.61 14.71
CA LYS A 345 29.12 -13.55 15.30
C LYS A 345 27.96 -13.86 14.36
N GLY A 346 27.53 -12.86 13.60
CA GLY A 346 26.43 -13.03 12.67
C GLY A 346 26.20 -11.86 11.73
N ILE A 347 25.39 -12.11 10.70
CA ILE A 347 25.05 -11.17 9.64
C ILE A 347 23.54 -11.19 9.45
N ILE A 348 22.91 -10.01 9.45
CA ILE A 348 21.47 -9.87 9.23
C ILE A 348 21.28 -8.98 8.00
N GLY A 349 20.80 -9.54 6.89
CA GLY A 349 20.41 -8.80 5.70
C GLY A 349 19.07 -8.13 5.89
N LEU A 350 19.00 -6.82 5.69
CA LEU A 350 17.78 -6.03 5.85
C LEU A 350 17.09 -5.79 4.50
N PRO A 351 15.78 -5.53 4.49
CA PRO A 351 15.06 -5.06 3.31
C PRO A 351 15.71 -3.83 2.65
N ALA A 352 15.64 -3.76 1.32
CA ALA A 352 15.98 -2.55 0.58
C ALA A 352 15.05 -1.38 0.98
N ASN A 353 15.41 -0.14 0.63
CA ASN A 353 14.58 1.05 0.88
C ASN A 353 14.16 1.29 2.35
N LEU A 354 14.86 0.74 3.35
CA LEU A 354 14.62 1.06 4.77
C LEU A 354 15.23 2.40 5.20
N PHE A 355 16.41 2.74 4.69
CA PHE A 355 17.16 3.91 5.14
C PHE A 355 16.77 5.19 4.39
N TYR A 356 16.81 6.33 5.07
CA TYR A 356 16.56 7.63 4.46
C TYR A 356 17.76 8.07 3.60
N GLY A 357 17.47 8.57 2.40
CA GLY A 357 18.47 9.04 1.41
C GLY A 357 19.32 7.98 0.70
N THR A 358 19.04 6.69 0.89
CA THR A 358 19.51 5.61 0.01
C THR A 358 18.44 4.54 -0.20
N GLY A 359 18.41 3.92 -1.38
CA GLY A 359 17.56 2.75 -1.65
C GLY A 359 18.29 1.41 -1.51
N ILE A 360 19.62 1.46 -1.31
CA ILE A 360 20.49 0.28 -1.29
C ILE A 360 20.15 -0.59 -0.07
N PRO A 361 20.08 -1.93 -0.22
CA PRO A 361 19.95 -2.84 0.91
C PRO A 361 21.20 -2.79 1.80
N ALA A 362 20.96 -2.78 3.10
CA ALA A 362 22.00 -2.79 4.13
C ALA A 362 21.95 -4.09 4.93
N CYS A 363 23.04 -4.37 5.63
CA CYS A 363 23.13 -5.48 6.56
C CYS A 363 23.62 -4.98 7.93
N ILE A 364 23.28 -5.72 8.98
CA ILE A 364 23.86 -5.57 10.30
C ILE A 364 24.96 -6.63 10.43
N VAL A 365 26.19 -6.18 10.69
CA VAL A 365 27.30 -7.07 11.06
C VAL A 365 27.41 -7.07 12.58
N VAL A 366 27.16 -8.21 13.19
CA VAL A 366 27.22 -8.39 14.65
C VAL A 366 28.60 -8.91 15.04
N ILE A 367 29.28 -8.16 15.89
CA ILE A 367 30.60 -8.42 16.43
C ILE A 367 30.49 -8.90 17.87
N ASP A 368 31.21 -9.96 18.21
CA ASP A 368 31.30 -10.46 19.57
C ASP A 368 32.73 -10.94 19.84
N LYS A 369 33.48 -10.17 20.64
CA LYS A 369 34.87 -10.53 20.99
C LYS A 369 34.92 -11.58 22.10
N GLU A 370 33.83 -11.74 22.84
CA GLU A 370 33.70 -12.80 23.83
C GLU A 370 33.77 -14.17 23.12
N HIS A 371 34.70 -15.02 23.56
CA HIS A 371 34.95 -16.35 23.00
C HIS A 371 35.25 -16.38 21.49
N ALA A 372 35.77 -15.29 20.91
CA ALA A 372 36.04 -15.21 19.48
C ALA A 372 37.02 -16.29 18.98
N ALA A 373 38.05 -16.60 19.76
CA ALA A 373 39.07 -17.59 19.40
C ALA A 373 38.52 -19.02 19.18
N THR A 374 37.36 -19.36 19.75
CA THR A 374 36.73 -20.68 19.62
C THR A 374 35.57 -20.68 18.63
N ARG A 375 35.25 -19.54 18.00
CA ARG A 375 34.09 -19.41 17.11
C ARG A 375 34.39 -20.01 15.74
N SER A 376 33.64 -21.05 15.38
CA SER A 376 33.83 -21.82 14.13
C SER A 376 32.71 -21.64 13.10
N ALA A 377 31.74 -20.76 13.36
CA ALA A 377 30.60 -20.50 12.47
C ALA A 377 30.07 -19.06 12.62
N ILE A 378 29.36 -18.59 11.60
CA ILE A 378 28.68 -17.29 11.56
C ILE A 378 27.19 -17.53 11.36
N PHE A 379 26.35 -16.96 12.23
CA PHE A 379 24.89 -17.08 12.08
C PHE A 379 24.36 -16.04 11.10
N MET A 380 23.74 -16.48 10.01
CA MET A 380 23.27 -15.62 8.93
C MET A 380 21.74 -15.59 8.87
N ILE A 381 21.16 -14.40 8.69
CA ILE A 381 19.73 -14.18 8.48
C ILE A 381 19.53 -13.34 7.21
N ASP A 382 18.67 -13.80 6.30
CA ASP A 382 18.14 -13.01 5.19
C ASP A 382 16.72 -12.55 5.52
N ALA A 383 16.61 -11.33 6.08
CA ALA A 383 15.32 -10.71 6.41
C ALA A 383 14.81 -9.78 5.30
N SER A 384 15.37 -9.86 4.08
CA SER A 384 15.09 -8.93 2.98
C SER A 384 13.61 -8.86 2.54
N LYS A 385 12.82 -9.90 2.83
CA LYS A 385 11.40 -10.01 2.47
C LYS A 385 10.42 -9.58 3.57
N GLY A 386 10.85 -9.44 4.82
CA GLY A 386 9.97 -9.10 5.95
C GLY A 386 9.78 -7.60 6.12
N PHE A 387 8.78 -7.00 5.45
CA PHE A 387 8.46 -5.58 5.58
C PHE A 387 7.04 -5.27 5.10
N VAL A 388 6.56 -4.06 5.42
CA VAL A 388 5.41 -3.42 4.77
C VAL A 388 5.87 -2.18 4.00
N LYS A 389 5.22 -1.86 2.88
CA LYS A 389 5.48 -0.60 2.17
C LYS A 389 4.85 0.57 2.93
N ASP A 390 5.63 1.63 3.09
CA ASP A 390 5.27 2.90 3.74
C ASP A 390 5.69 4.04 2.80
N GLY A 391 4.81 4.37 1.86
CA GLY A 391 5.13 5.27 0.73
C GLY A 391 6.27 4.73 -0.13
N ASN A 392 7.32 5.53 -0.31
CA ASN A 392 8.52 5.18 -1.06
C ASN A 392 9.57 4.39 -0.25
N LYS A 393 9.27 4.10 1.03
CA LYS A 393 10.17 3.39 1.94
C LYS A 393 9.53 2.09 2.39
N ASN A 394 10.38 1.16 2.80
CA ASN A 394 9.95 -0.04 3.48
C ASN A 394 10.00 0.22 4.99
N ARG A 395 9.13 -0.45 5.75
CA ARG A 395 9.11 -0.40 7.22
C ARG A 395 9.02 -1.81 7.77
N LEU A 396 9.80 -2.09 8.81
CA LEU A 396 9.68 -3.35 9.55
C LEU A 396 8.45 -3.28 10.45
N ARG A 397 7.64 -4.33 10.43
CA ARG A 397 6.51 -4.50 11.36
C ARG A 397 7.05 -5.01 12.71
N ALA A 398 6.19 -5.02 13.73
CA ALA A 398 6.55 -5.54 15.04
C ALA A 398 6.98 -7.02 14.96
N GLN A 399 6.28 -7.82 14.15
CA GLN A 399 6.63 -9.22 13.91
C GLN A 399 7.99 -9.41 13.23
N ASP A 400 8.37 -8.51 12.32
CA ASP A 400 9.62 -8.64 11.57
C ASP A 400 10.81 -8.41 12.52
N ILE A 401 10.72 -7.38 13.37
CA ILE A 401 11.71 -7.09 14.42
C ILE A 401 11.85 -8.27 15.38
N HIS A 402 10.71 -8.74 15.92
CA HIS A 402 10.69 -9.81 16.91
C HIS A 402 11.26 -11.12 16.34
N LYS A 403 10.83 -11.51 15.13
CA LYS A 403 11.35 -12.69 14.43
C LYS A 403 12.85 -12.63 14.21
N ILE A 404 13.39 -11.49 13.75
CA ILE A 404 14.84 -11.32 13.55
C ILE A 404 15.58 -11.56 14.87
N VAL A 405 15.09 -10.97 15.96
CA VAL A 405 15.73 -11.01 17.27
C VAL A 405 15.63 -12.39 17.93
N ASP A 406 14.44 -13.02 17.94
CA ASP A 406 14.23 -14.38 18.47
C ASP A 406 15.12 -15.38 17.72
N VAL A 407 15.08 -15.35 16.39
CA VAL A 407 15.88 -16.22 15.53
C VAL A 407 17.38 -16.02 15.74
N PHE A 408 17.84 -14.77 15.83
CA PHE A 408 19.26 -14.47 16.04
C PHE A 408 19.77 -14.90 17.42
N ARG A 409 19.06 -14.50 18.48
CA ARG A 409 19.52 -14.73 19.87
C ARG A 409 19.53 -16.20 20.22
N ARG A 410 18.57 -16.96 19.71
CA ARG A 410 18.46 -18.41 19.93
C ARG A 410 19.17 -19.23 18.85
N GLN A 411 19.71 -18.57 17.82
CA GLN A 411 20.38 -19.19 16.67
C GLN A 411 19.54 -20.29 16.00
N ILE A 412 18.24 -20.01 15.81
CA ILE A 412 17.28 -20.96 15.24
C ILE A 412 17.47 -21.02 13.73
N GLU A 413 17.84 -22.17 13.18
CA GLU A 413 17.85 -22.33 11.73
C GLU A 413 16.42 -22.38 11.18
N VAL A 414 16.15 -21.54 10.19
CA VAL A 414 14.83 -21.44 9.55
C VAL A 414 15.06 -21.58 8.05
N PRO A 415 14.51 -22.61 7.38
CA PRO A 415 14.68 -22.82 5.95
C PRO A 415 14.41 -21.54 5.15
N ARG A 416 15.29 -21.24 4.19
CA ARG A 416 15.22 -20.05 3.32
C ARG A 416 15.30 -18.69 4.03
N TYR A 417 15.57 -18.65 5.35
CA TYR A 417 15.58 -17.41 6.14
C TYR A 417 16.82 -17.27 7.04
N ALA A 418 17.23 -18.33 7.76
CA ALA A 418 18.36 -18.28 8.68
C ALA A 418 19.13 -19.59 8.73
N ARG A 419 20.47 -19.51 8.83
CA ARG A 419 21.36 -20.68 8.84
C ARG A 419 22.63 -20.39 9.63
N MET A 420 23.12 -21.39 10.39
CA MET A 420 24.46 -21.37 10.96
C MET A 420 25.45 -21.84 9.90
N VAL A 421 26.33 -20.94 9.44
CA VAL A 421 27.27 -21.24 8.36
C VAL A 421 28.66 -21.53 8.94
N PRO A 422 29.21 -22.75 8.80
CA PRO A 422 30.54 -23.08 9.28
C PRO A 422 31.64 -22.26 8.59
N VAL A 423 32.67 -21.87 9.33
CA VAL A 423 33.85 -21.18 8.77
C VAL A 423 34.54 -22.04 7.71
N SER A 424 34.46 -23.36 7.79
CA SER A 424 34.98 -24.27 6.75
C SER A 424 34.24 -24.13 5.41
N GLU A 425 32.92 -23.90 5.42
CA GLU A 425 32.13 -23.64 4.22
C GLU A 425 32.43 -22.24 3.65
N ILE A 426 32.58 -21.25 4.54
CA ILE A 426 32.95 -19.87 4.19
C ILE A 426 34.35 -19.83 3.57
N ALA A 427 35.30 -20.59 4.11
CA ALA A 427 36.69 -20.66 3.65
C ALA A 427 36.90 -21.59 2.44
N SER A 428 35.87 -22.29 1.96
CA SER A 428 35.97 -23.16 0.79
C SER A 428 36.35 -22.38 -0.47
N GLU A 429 36.97 -23.04 -1.45
CA GLU A 429 37.34 -22.40 -2.73
C GLU A 429 36.14 -21.78 -3.46
N ALA A 430 34.95 -22.36 -3.32
CA ALA A 430 33.72 -21.86 -3.94
C ALA A 430 33.22 -20.53 -3.34
N ASN A 431 33.53 -20.29 -2.06
CA ASN A 431 33.10 -19.10 -1.34
C ASN A 431 34.21 -18.08 -1.11
N ASP A 432 35.47 -18.48 -0.90
CA ASP A 432 36.64 -17.62 -0.62
C ASP A 432 36.30 -16.44 0.31
N TYR A 433 35.72 -16.78 1.47
CA TYR A 433 35.30 -15.83 2.49
C TYR A 433 34.25 -14.81 2.02
N ASN A 434 33.58 -15.01 0.88
CA ASN A 434 32.46 -14.20 0.42
C ASN A 434 31.24 -14.46 1.31
N LEU A 435 30.76 -13.44 2.01
CA LEU A 435 29.67 -13.53 2.97
C LEU A 435 28.32 -13.10 2.37
N ASN A 436 28.18 -13.07 1.04
CA ASN A 436 26.92 -12.73 0.39
C ASN A 436 25.84 -13.74 0.76
N LEU A 437 24.76 -13.30 1.40
CA LEU A 437 23.71 -14.16 1.96
C LEU A 437 23.14 -15.20 0.97
N PRO A 438 22.85 -14.86 -0.31
CA PRO A 438 22.32 -15.82 -1.29
C PRO A 438 23.24 -17.03 -1.59
N ARG A 439 24.52 -16.98 -1.19
CA ARG A 439 25.43 -18.15 -1.32
C ARG A 439 25.15 -19.23 -0.29
N TYR A 440 24.52 -18.87 0.82
CA TYR A 440 24.32 -19.74 1.98
C TYR A 440 22.84 -20.00 2.29
N ILE A 441 21.98 -19.07 1.88
CA ILE A 441 20.53 -19.10 2.11
C ILE A 441 19.85 -18.86 0.76
N ASP A 442 19.22 -19.90 0.22
CA ASP A 442 18.34 -19.74 -0.94
C ASP A 442 16.98 -19.20 -0.48
N SER A 443 16.82 -17.88 -0.57
CA SER A 443 15.56 -17.20 -0.24
C SER A 443 14.60 -17.12 -1.43
N SER A 444 14.92 -17.72 -2.59
CA SER A 444 14.00 -17.77 -3.73
C SER A 444 12.73 -18.53 -3.37
N GLU A 445 11.64 -18.29 -4.09
CA GLU A 445 10.49 -19.19 -4.02
C GLU A 445 10.78 -20.39 -4.92
N PRO A 446 10.40 -21.61 -4.51
CA PRO A 446 10.49 -22.75 -5.41
C PRO A 446 9.71 -22.44 -6.69
N GLU A 447 10.35 -22.64 -7.85
CA GLU A 447 9.67 -22.46 -9.14
C GLU A 447 8.49 -23.46 -9.26
N ASP A 448 7.36 -23.00 -9.80
CA ASP A 448 6.24 -23.88 -10.18
C ASP A 448 6.70 -24.74 -11.36
N LEU A 449 7.14 -25.97 -11.08
CA LEU A 449 7.70 -26.88 -12.09
C LEU A 449 6.60 -27.41 -13.01
N HIS A 450 6.52 -26.88 -14.22
CA HIS A 450 5.56 -27.36 -15.22
C HIS A 450 5.85 -28.80 -15.66
N ASP A 451 4.87 -29.69 -15.51
CA ASP A 451 4.90 -31.05 -16.03
C ASP A 451 4.32 -31.09 -17.45
N LEU A 452 5.20 -31.14 -18.45
CA LEU A 452 4.80 -31.13 -19.85
C LEU A 452 3.89 -32.33 -20.20
N ASP A 453 4.10 -33.48 -19.56
CA ASP A 453 3.33 -34.70 -19.82
C ASP A 453 1.94 -34.66 -19.16
N ALA A 454 1.80 -34.03 -17.98
CA ALA A 454 0.51 -33.66 -17.39
C ALA A 454 -0.28 -32.71 -18.30
N HIS A 455 0.39 -31.71 -18.87
CA HIS A 455 -0.27 -30.74 -19.75
C HIS A 455 -0.83 -31.37 -21.03
N LEU A 456 -0.13 -32.37 -21.59
CA LEU A 456 -0.53 -33.03 -22.82
C LEU A 456 -1.57 -34.14 -22.59
N ASN A 457 -1.42 -34.91 -21.51
CA ASN A 457 -2.16 -36.17 -21.32
C ASN A 457 -3.06 -36.18 -20.07
N GLY A 458 -3.17 -35.06 -19.35
CA GLY A 458 -3.97 -34.93 -18.13
C GLY A 458 -3.36 -35.64 -16.92
N GLY A 459 -3.93 -35.33 -15.74
CA GLY A 459 -3.42 -35.75 -14.44
C GLY A 459 -2.61 -34.65 -13.75
N ILE A 460 -2.58 -34.69 -12.42
CA ILE A 460 -1.82 -33.78 -11.55
C ILE A 460 -0.62 -34.58 -11.04
N PRO A 461 0.63 -34.15 -11.28
CA PRO A 461 1.80 -34.88 -10.80
C PRO A 461 1.73 -35.07 -9.28
N ASN A 462 1.99 -36.29 -8.79
CA ASN A 462 1.98 -36.56 -7.35
C ASN A 462 3.04 -35.73 -6.62
N ARG A 463 4.14 -35.35 -7.29
CA ARG A 463 5.13 -34.42 -6.71
C ARG A 463 4.55 -33.05 -6.36
N ASP A 464 3.56 -32.57 -7.11
CA ASP A 464 2.92 -31.26 -6.86
C ASP A 464 1.87 -31.33 -5.75
N LEU A 465 1.60 -32.54 -5.23
CA LEU A 465 0.70 -32.77 -4.10
C LEU A 465 1.47 -33.21 -2.85
N ASP A 466 2.42 -34.12 -3.00
CA ASP A 466 2.96 -34.93 -1.91
C ASP A 466 4.47 -34.74 -1.67
N ALA A 467 5.19 -34.06 -2.59
CA ALA A 467 6.62 -33.86 -2.39
C ALA A 467 6.88 -33.12 -1.07
N PRO A 468 7.93 -33.47 -0.30
CA PRO A 468 8.24 -32.79 0.95
C PRO A 468 8.41 -31.27 0.81
N GLU A 469 8.85 -30.81 -0.37
CA GLU A 469 9.04 -29.40 -0.72
C GLU A 469 7.75 -28.71 -1.20
N CYS A 470 6.69 -29.47 -1.50
CA CYS A 470 5.41 -28.92 -1.92
C CYS A 470 4.69 -28.25 -0.75
N VAL A 471 4.11 -27.07 -1.01
CA VAL A 471 3.33 -26.29 -0.03
C VAL A 471 2.18 -27.12 0.56
N LEU A 472 1.56 -28.01 -0.22
CA LEU A 472 0.42 -28.83 0.22
C LEU A 472 0.82 -29.94 1.21
N ALA A 473 2.08 -30.40 1.19
CA ALA A 473 2.54 -31.46 2.09
C ALA A 473 2.42 -31.09 3.57
N ALA A 474 2.63 -29.80 3.92
CA ALA A 474 2.41 -29.31 5.28
C ALA A 474 0.93 -29.43 5.71
N TYR A 475 -0.01 -29.21 4.78
CA TYR A 475 -1.44 -29.36 5.04
C TYR A 475 -1.82 -30.82 5.19
N TRP A 476 -1.28 -31.74 4.39
CA TRP A 476 -1.57 -33.18 4.51
C TRP A 476 -1.09 -33.77 5.83
N ARG A 477 -0.03 -33.22 6.44
CA ARG A 477 0.40 -33.62 7.78
C ARG A 477 -0.61 -33.27 8.87
N VAL A 478 -1.39 -32.20 8.67
CA VAL A 478 -2.42 -31.73 9.62
C VAL A 478 -3.80 -32.28 9.27
N PHE A 479 -4.08 -32.42 7.99
CA PHE A 479 -5.36 -32.84 7.40
C PHE A 479 -5.16 -34.04 6.44
N PRO A 480 -4.74 -35.21 6.94
CA PRO A 480 -4.45 -36.35 6.07
C PRO A 480 -5.69 -36.83 5.30
N GLY A 481 -6.86 -36.85 5.95
CA GLY A 481 -8.11 -37.25 5.30
C GLY A 481 -8.54 -36.29 4.18
N LEU A 482 -8.21 -35.00 4.31
CA LEU A 482 -8.54 -34.00 3.30
C LEU A 482 -7.87 -34.27 1.94
N ARG A 483 -6.66 -34.86 1.94
CA ARG A 483 -5.99 -35.25 0.69
C ARG A 483 -6.84 -36.25 -0.11
N GLU A 484 -7.40 -37.25 0.54
CA GLU A 484 -8.22 -38.30 -0.08
C GLU A 484 -9.60 -37.79 -0.53
N VAL A 485 -10.12 -36.76 0.14
CA VAL A 485 -11.36 -36.08 -0.25
C VAL A 485 -11.15 -35.26 -1.52
N LEU A 486 -10.01 -34.56 -1.62
CA LEU A 486 -9.73 -33.67 -2.74
C LEU A 486 -9.16 -34.39 -3.96
N PHE A 487 -8.41 -35.48 -3.77
CA PHE A 487 -7.68 -36.16 -4.83
C PHE A 487 -7.83 -37.68 -4.75
N ARG A 488 -7.77 -38.34 -5.90
CA ARG A 488 -7.62 -39.79 -6.03
C ARG A 488 -6.51 -40.11 -7.03
N ASP A 489 -6.01 -41.34 -6.99
CA ASP A 489 -5.02 -41.78 -7.96
C ASP A 489 -5.58 -41.71 -9.38
N HIS A 490 -4.76 -41.21 -10.30
CA HIS A 490 -5.07 -41.25 -11.71
C HIS A 490 -4.69 -42.62 -12.28
N ALA A 491 -5.29 -43.01 -13.42
CA ALA A 491 -4.95 -44.26 -14.09
C ALA A 491 -3.48 -44.33 -14.56
N ARG A 492 -2.81 -43.17 -14.67
CA ARG A 492 -1.39 -43.06 -15.04
C ARG A 492 -0.51 -43.08 -13.79
N PRO A 493 0.51 -43.94 -13.71
CA PRO A 493 1.44 -43.96 -12.57
C PRO A 493 2.11 -42.61 -12.35
N GLY A 494 2.16 -42.17 -11.09
CA GLY A 494 2.79 -40.89 -10.71
C GLY A 494 1.89 -39.66 -10.83
N TYR A 495 0.61 -39.83 -11.21
CA TYR A 495 -0.38 -38.76 -11.31
C TYR A 495 -1.60 -39.03 -10.44
N SER A 496 -2.24 -37.95 -9.99
CA SER A 496 -3.51 -37.90 -9.28
C SER A 496 -4.55 -37.13 -10.09
N GLU A 497 -5.82 -37.25 -9.76
CA GLU A 497 -6.90 -36.43 -10.32
C GLU A 497 -7.78 -35.83 -9.22
N ALA A 498 -8.29 -34.63 -9.48
CA ALA A 498 -9.17 -33.95 -8.54
C ALA A 498 -10.53 -34.67 -8.45
N ARG A 499 -10.99 -34.94 -7.23
CA ARG A 499 -12.32 -35.49 -6.96
C ARG A 499 -13.40 -34.41 -6.85
N VAL A 500 -12.98 -33.19 -6.53
CA VAL A 500 -13.85 -32.04 -6.26
C VAL A 500 -13.63 -30.98 -7.33
N GLY A 501 -14.71 -30.48 -7.92
CA GLY A 501 -14.62 -29.37 -8.88
C GLY A 501 -14.09 -28.09 -8.22
N ALA A 502 -13.35 -27.26 -8.96
CA ALA A 502 -12.63 -26.10 -8.42
C ALA A 502 -13.47 -25.17 -7.53
N LEU A 503 -14.74 -24.91 -7.89
CA LEU A 503 -15.65 -24.06 -7.13
C LEU A 503 -16.08 -24.69 -5.78
N GLN A 504 -16.02 -26.01 -5.66
CA GLN A 504 -16.42 -26.77 -4.48
C GLN A 504 -15.25 -27.03 -3.52
N VAL A 505 -14.01 -26.76 -3.94
CA VAL A 505 -12.80 -27.01 -3.11
C VAL A 505 -12.87 -26.26 -1.79
N LYS A 506 -13.23 -24.96 -1.79
CA LYS A 506 -13.35 -24.17 -0.56
C LYS A 506 -14.39 -24.77 0.40
N LEU A 507 -15.58 -25.09 -0.11
CA LEU A 507 -16.64 -25.69 0.70
C LEU A 507 -16.22 -27.06 1.25
N ALA A 508 -15.57 -27.89 0.45
CA ALA A 508 -15.06 -29.19 0.86
C ALA A 508 -14.00 -29.10 1.97
N ILE A 509 -13.08 -28.12 1.87
CA ILE A 509 -12.06 -27.87 2.90
C ILE A 509 -12.70 -27.35 4.19
N LEU A 510 -13.51 -26.29 4.11
CA LEU A 510 -14.10 -25.64 5.29
C LEU A 510 -15.09 -26.56 6.02
N GLY A 511 -15.78 -27.43 5.29
CA GLY A 511 -16.68 -28.44 5.85
C GLY A 511 -15.99 -29.72 6.33
N HIS A 512 -14.69 -29.89 6.09
CA HIS A 512 -13.99 -31.12 6.45
C HIS A 512 -13.85 -31.25 7.98
N PRO A 513 -14.17 -32.40 8.60
CA PRO A 513 -14.10 -32.57 10.05
C PRO A 513 -12.73 -32.24 10.66
N GLU A 514 -11.63 -32.60 9.98
CA GLU A 514 -10.28 -32.29 10.46
C GLU A 514 -9.99 -30.77 10.46
N PHE A 515 -10.50 -30.04 9.46
CA PHE A 515 -10.36 -28.58 9.40
C PHE A 515 -11.18 -27.91 10.50
N VAL A 516 -12.45 -28.32 10.67
CA VAL A 516 -13.33 -27.81 11.73
C VAL A 516 -12.73 -28.07 13.11
N ALA A 517 -12.19 -29.28 13.35
CA ALA A 517 -11.52 -29.61 14.61
C ALA A 517 -10.24 -28.78 14.82
N TYR A 518 -9.46 -28.54 13.77
CA TYR A 518 -8.29 -27.67 13.84
C TYR A 518 -8.65 -26.21 14.15
N ALA A 519 -9.67 -25.65 13.47
CA ALA A 519 -10.18 -24.31 13.75
C ALA A 519 -10.66 -24.20 15.20
N GLY A 520 -11.39 -25.21 15.70
CA GLY A 520 -11.81 -25.27 17.10
C GLY A 520 -10.64 -25.28 18.09
N ARG A 521 -9.55 -26.02 17.79
CA ARG A 521 -8.32 -25.98 18.61
C ARG A 521 -7.67 -24.61 18.62
N VAL A 522 -7.59 -23.93 17.47
CA VAL A 522 -7.02 -22.58 17.37
C VAL A 522 -7.87 -21.59 18.19
N THR A 523 -9.19 -21.63 18.06
CA THR A 523 -10.10 -20.81 18.86
C THR A 523 -9.93 -21.07 20.35
N ALA A 524 -9.84 -22.34 20.78
CA ALA A 524 -9.63 -22.69 22.18
C ALA A 524 -8.31 -22.11 22.75
N ILE A 525 -7.22 -22.08 21.97
CA ILE A 525 -5.96 -21.45 22.39
C ILE A 525 -6.16 -19.95 22.67
N VAL A 526 -6.88 -19.26 21.78
CA VAL A 526 -7.19 -17.83 21.93
C VAL A 526 -8.11 -17.60 23.14
N GLU A 527 -9.12 -18.45 23.34
CA GLU A 527 -10.02 -18.36 24.50
C GLU A 527 -9.26 -18.53 25.82
N VAL A 528 -8.35 -19.49 25.92
CA VAL A 528 -7.52 -19.68 27.12
C VAL A 528 -6.56 -18.50 27.31
N TRP A 529 -5.99 -17.95 26.24
CA TRP A 529 -5.18 -16.72 26.32
C TRP A 529 -6.02 -15.54 26.84
N CYS A 530 -7.23 -15.33 26.30
CA CYS A 530 -8.15 -14.30 26.77
C CYS A 530 -8.47 -14.50 28.26
N GLN A 531 -8.81 -15.72 28.69
CA GLN A 531 -9.07 -16.03 30.10
C GLN A 531 -7.87 -15.75 31.01
N ALA A 532 -6.65 -16.02 30.53
CA ALA A 532 -5.43 -15.77 31.30
C ALA A 532 -5.13 -14.26 31.48
N HIS A 533 -5.50 -13.41 30.53
CA HIS A 533 -5.17 -11.98 30.55
C HIS A 533 -6.34 -11.06 30.90
N VAL A 534 -7.59 -11.52 30.84
CA VAL A 534 -8.77 -10.68 31.12
C VAL A 534 -8.69 -10.09 32.53
N GLY A 535 -8.25 -10.86 33.53
CA GLY A 535 -8.07 -10.38 34.89
C GLY A 535 -7.01 -9.28 35.01
N ARG A 536 -5.93 -9.37 34.22
CA ARG A 536 -4.89 -8.31 34.16
C ARG A 536 -5.44 -7.04 33.54
N LEU A 537 -6.17 -7.15 32.43
CA LEU A 537 -6.77 -6.00 31.76
C LEU A 537 -7.82 -5.32 32.65
N GLN A 538 -8.67 -6.10 33.31
CA GLN A 538 -9.67 -5.56 34.24
C GLN A 538 -9.04 -4.90 35.48
N ALA A 539 -7.84 -5.32 35.88
CA ALA A 539 -7.13 -4.79 37.04
C ALA A 539 -6.25 -3.56 36.75
N LEU A 540 -6.30 -3.00 35.53
CA LEU A 540 -5.56 -1.80 35.15
C LEU A 540 -5.89 -0.61 36.06
N LYS A 541 -4.86 0.14 36.46
CA LYS A 541 -4.91 1.23 37.44
C LYS A 541 -4.21 2.47 36.90
N VAL A 542 -4.43 3.59 37.59
CA VAL A 542 -3.63 4.80 37.40
C VAL A 542 -2.15 4.48 37.64
N ASP A 543 -1.28 5.04 36.81
CA ASP A 543 0.18 4.86 36.79
C ASP A 543 0.69 3.48 36.31
N ASP A 544 -0.19 2.56 35.88
CA ASP A 544 0.25 1.33 35.19
C ASP A 544 0.97 1.67 33.88
N LEU A 545 1.97 0.87 33.51
CA LEU A 545 2.81 1.11 32.34
C LEU A 545 2.25 0.39 31.10
N PRO A 546 1.64 1.10 30.11
CA PRO A 546 0.95 0.45 28.99
C PRO A 546 1.86 -0.46 28.15
N ARG A 547 3.15 -0.11 28.01
CA ARG A 547 4.15 -0.92 27.30
C ARG A 547 4.31 -2.31 27.94
N GLN A 548 4.39 -2.38 29.28
CA GLN A 548 4.52 -3.66 29.98
C GLN A 548 3.27 -4.55 29.83
N VAL A 549 2.09 -3.92 29.74
CA VAL A 549 0.83 -4.63 29.51
C VAL A 549 0.85 -5.33 28.16
N ILE A 550 1.09 -4.58 27.07
CA ILE A 550 1.09 -5.17 25.73
C ILE A 550 2.21 -6.18 25.55
N ASP A 551 3.41 -5.92 26.10
CA ASP A 551 4.53 -6.86 26.04
C ASP A 551 4.14 -8.20 26.68
N ALA A 552 3.53 -8.18 27.87
CA ALA A 552 3.14 -9.41 28.56
C ALA A 552 2.00 -10.18 27.86
N LEU A 553 1.09 -9.47 27.17
CA LEU A 553 0.04 -10.08 26.37
C LEU A 553 0.60 -10.73 25.11
N ALA A 554 1.49 -10.02 24.41
CA ALA A 554 2.01 -10.42 23.11
C ALA A 554 3.06 -11.55 23.23
N GLU A 555 3.90 -11.54 24.26
CA GLU A 555 4.84 -12.63 24.54
C GLU A 555 4.13 -13.95 24.88
N ASP A 556 3.05 -13.91 25.67
CA ASP A 556 2.28 -15.12 25.97
C ASP A 556 1.61 -15.70 24.71
N LEU A 557 1.18 -14.84 23.78
CA LEU A 557 0.61 -15.27 22.51
C LEU A 557 1.65 -15.99 21.63
N LEU A 558 2.88 -15.48 21.59
CA LEU A 558 4.00 -16.13 20.88
C LEU A 558 4.32 -17.52 21.45
N VAL A 559 4.27 -17.67 22.78
CA VAL A 559 4.48 -18.95 23.46
C VAL A 559 3.39 -19.95 23.10
N ARG A 560 2.12 -19.54 23.20
CA ARG A 560 0.97 -20.44 22.94
C ARG A 560 0.87 -20.92 21.50
N PHE A 561 1.30 -20.09 20.54
CA PHE A 561 1.29 -20.44 19.12
C PHE A 561 2.61 -21.05 18.63
N ALA A 562 3.58 -21.31 19.53
CA ALA A 562 4.89 -21.82 19.14
C ALA A 562 4.85 -23.16 18.38
N ASP A 563 3.95 -24.06 18.79
CA ASP A 563 3.85 -25.42 18.27
C ASP A 563 2.54 -25.68 17.51
N VAL A 564 1.85 -24.62 17.08
CA VAL A 564 0.62 -24.73 16.28
C VAL A 564 1.01 -24.86 14.80
N PRO A 565 0.79 -26.01 14.14
CA PRO A 565 1.20 -26.21 12.76
C PRO A 565 0.41 -25.29 11.82
N LEU A 566 0.96 -24.96 10.64
CA LEU A 566 0.36 -24.07 9.62
C LEU A 566 0.18 -22.59 10.01
N LEU A 567 0.24 -22.23 11.30
CA LEU A 567 0.16 -20.85 11.75
C LEU A 567 1.53 -20.35 12.23
N SER A 568 1.96 -19.21 11.72
CA SER A 568 3.14 -18.52 12.22
C SER A 568 2.79 -17.78 13.51
N ARG A 569 3.45 -18.10 14.62
CA ARG A 569 3.33 -17.34 15.89
C ARG A 569 3.55 -15.84 15.72
N TYR A 570 4.41 -15.45 14.78
CA TYR A 570 4.73 -14.04 14.49
C TYR A 570 3.60 -13.33 13.74
N ASP A 571 2.87 -14.03 12.87
CA ASP A 571 1.70 -13.45 12.20
C ASP A 571 0.57 -13.21 13.21
N ILE A 572 0.36 -14.16 14.12
CA ILE A 572 -0.62 -14.02 15.21
C ILE A 572 -0.23 -12.88 16.16
N TYR A 573 1.06 -12.78 16.53
CA TYR A 573 1.61 -11.64 17.27
C TYR A 573 1.33 -10.32 16.55
N GLN A 574 1.54 -10.23 15.22
CA GLN A 574 1.28 -9.00 14.47
C GLN A 574 -0.19 -8.59 14.55
N ARG A 575 -1.14 -9.53 14.55
CA ARG A 575 -2.57 -9.20 14.65
C ARG A 575 -2.90 -8.50 15.96
N LEU A 576 -2.31 -8.95 17.06
CA LEU A 576 -2.45 -8.27 18.34
C LEU A 576 -1.78 -6.89 18.30
N MET A 577 -0.59 -6.76 17.70
CA MET A 577 0.11 -5.48 17.62
C MET A 577 -0.59 -4.46 16.70
N ASP A 578 -1.27 -4.92 15.64
CA ASP A 578 -2.13 -4.08 14.79
C ASP A 578 -3.33 -3.59 15.61
N TYR A 579 -4.03 -4.49 16.31
CA TYR A 579 -5.15 -4.11 17.19
C TYR A 579 -4.72 -3.17 18.33
N TRP A 580 -3.53 -3.39 18.89
CA TRP A 580 -2.92 -2.49 19.86
C TRP A 580 -2.75 -1.09 19.27
N ALA A 581 -2.09 -0.97 18.12
CA ALA A 581 -1.81 0.33 17.51
C ALA A 581 -3.07 1.07 17.03
N GLU A 582 -4.09 0.34 16.57
CA GLU A 582 -5.29 0.92 15.97
C GLU A 582 -6.42 1.21 16.96
N THR A 583 -6.50 0.45 18.06
CA THR A 583 -7.64 0.50 18.98
C THR A 583 -7.22 0.50 20.44
N MET A 584 -6.52 -0.53 20.91
CA MET A 584 -6.36 -0.77 22.34
C MET A 584 -5.35 0.15 23.04
N GLN A 585 -4.36 0.69 22.32
CA GLN A 585 -3.32 1.53 22.91
C GLN A 585 -3.92 2.75 23.60
N ASP A 586 -4.72 3.54 22.90
CA ASP A 586 -5.29 4.78 23.44
C ASP A 586 -6.14 4.50 24.69
N ASP A 587 -6.92 3.41 24.69
CA ASP A 587 -7.73 2.99 25.83
C ASP A 587 -6.88 2.68 27.06
N VAL A 588 -5.82 1.89 26.90
CA VAL A 588 -4.93 1.52 28.02
C VAL A 588 -4.18 2.75 28.54
N TYR A 589 -3.76 3.66 27.67
CA TYR A 589 -3.14 4.92 28.09
C TYR A 589 -4.13 5.84 28.83
N LEU A 590 -5.40 5.91 28.40
CA LEU A 590 -6.44 6.66 29.10
C LEU A 590 -6.73 6.08 30.48
N ILE A 591 -6.84 4.75 30.59
CA ILE A 591 -7.07 4.07 31.88
C ILE A 591 -5.87 4.26 32.81
N ALA A 592 -4.64 4.16 32.29
CA ALA A 592 -3.43 4.40 33.07
C ALA A 592 -3.28 5.84 33.55
N ALA A 593 -3.85 6.82 32.83
CA ALA A 593 -3.80 8.22 33.22
C ALA A 593 -4.92 8.59 34.22
N ASP A 594 -6.16 8.22 33.92
CA ASP A 594 -7.34 8.75 34.61
C ASP A 594 -8.11 7.67 35.41
N GLY A 595 -7.81 6.39 35.20
CA GLY A 595 -8.55 5.26 35.75
C GLY A 595 -9.88 5.00 35.02
N TRP A 596 -10.46 3.82 35.22
CA TRP A 596 -11.65 3.35 34.48
C TRP A 596 -12.85 4.31 34.54
N VAL A 597 -13.16 4.84 35.72
CA VAL A 597 -14.38 5.64 35.93
C VAL A 597 -14.25 7.03 35.32
N GLU A 598 -13.13 7.72 35.53
CA GLU A 598 -12.94 9.07 34.99
C GLU A 598 -12.69 9.02 33.47
N ALA A 599 -11.93 8.04 32.97
CA ALA A 599 -11.71 7.85 31.52
C ALA A 599 -13.02 7.56 30.75
N ALA A 600 -14.00 6.90 31.39
CA ALA A 600 -15.31 6.63 30.80
C ALA A 600 -16.26 7.84 30.82
N ARG A 601 -15.93 8.95 31.50
CA ARG A 601 -16.86 10.08 31.63
C ARG A 601 -17.05 10.82 30.30
N PRO A 602 -18.29 11.19 29.94
CA PRO A 602 -18.54 12.06 28.80
C PRO A 602 -17.87 13.41 29.03
N ARG A 603 -17.02 13.82 28.10
CA ARG A 603 -16.43 15.16 28.09
C ARG A 603 -17.07 16.02 27.02
N GLY A 604 -17.02 17.33 27.21
CA GLY A 604 -17.36 18.26 26.14
C GLY A 604 -16.40 18.08 24.95
N ILE A 605 -16.89 18.31 23.75
CA ILE A 605 -16.01 18.37 22.57
C ILE A 605 -15.02 19.52 22.72
N VAL A 606 -13.79 19.30 22.27
CA VAL A 606 -12.83 20.39 22.07
C VAL A 606 -13.18 21.06 20.75
N ASP A 607 -13.68 22.30 20.83
CA ASP A 607 -13.95 23.18 19.68
C ASP A 607 -13.07 24.41 19.81
N ASP A 608 -11.83 24.30 19.31
CA ASP A 608 -10.89 25.41 19.25
C ASP A 608 -10.88 25.97 17.82
N LYS A 609 -11.61 27.07 17.65
CA LYS A 609 -11.77 27.76 16.36
C LYS A 609 -10.47 28.40 15.87
N GLU A 610 -9.54 28.74 16.76
CA GLU A 610 -8.25 29.31 16.40
C GLU A 610 -7.25 28.20 16.00
N ARG A 611 -7.29 27.05 16.65
CA ARG A 611 -6.43 25.88 16.36
C ARG A 611 -6.99 24.92 15.30
N LYS A 612 -8.18 25.19 14.75
CA LYS A 612 -8.91 24.33 13.79
C LYS A 612 -9.12 22.89 14.28
N ILE A 613 -9.16 22.67 15.59
CA ILE A 613 -9.45 21.36 16.17
C ILE A 613 -10.96 21.21 16.24
N LYS A 614 -11.52 20.28 15.46
CA LYS A 614 -12.96 19.99 15.44
C LYS A 614 -13.21 18.52 15.67
N GLU A 615 -13.58 18.17 16.89
CA GLU A 615 -14.00 16.81 17.23
C GLU A 615 -15.46 16.56 16.78
N THR A 616 -15.72 15.33 16.36
CA THR A 616 -17.08 14.87 16.04
C THR A 616 -17.71 14.36 17.34
N PRO A 617 -18.93 14.78 17.72
CA PRO A 617 -19.56 14.27 18.94
C PRO A 617 -20.04 12.84 18.75
N ASP A 618 -19.94 12.04 19.80
CA ASP A 618 -20.53 10.70 19.86
C ASP A 618 -22.00 10.77 20.33
N LEU A 619 -22.38 11.85 21.02
CA LEU A 619 -23.75 12.11 21.48
C LEU A 619 -24.05 13.60 21.54
N THR A 620 -25.29 13.97 21.23
CA THR A 620 -25.75 15.37 21.27
C THR A 620 -27.01 15.48 22.12
N LEU A 621 -26.94 16.24 23.22
CA LEU A 621 -28.09 16.53 24.08
C LEU A 621 -28.46 18.00 23.96
N GLY A 622 -29.53 18.26 23.22
CA GLY A 622 -29.97 19.62 22.91
C GLY A 622 -28.89 20.39 22.13
N ARG A 623 -28.28 21.41 22.77
CA ARG A 623 -27.18 22.21 22.19
C ARG A 623 -25.78 21.74 22.60
N LYS A 624 -25.68 20.83 23.59
CA LYS A 624 -24.41 20.35 24.11
C LYS A 624 -23.98 19.09 23.36
N LYS A 625 -22.67 19.00 23.08
CA LYS A 625 -22.03 17.95 22.30
C LYS A 625 -20.98 17.26 23.16
N TYR A 626 -21.00 15.94 23.19
CA TYR A 626 -20.15 15.14 24.05
C TYR A 626 -19.32 14.14 23.24
N ARG A 627 -18.13 13.83 23.76
CA ARG A 627 -17.21 12.81 23.28
C ARG A 627 -17.02 11.76 24.37
N MET A 628 -16.95 10.49 23.98
CA MET A 628 -16.79 9.34 24.85
C MET A 628 -15.51 8.62 24.43
N ASP A 629 -14.42 8.96 25.10
CA ASP A 629 -13.08 8.50 24.68
C ASP A 629 -12.87 6.99 24.92
N LEU A 630 -13.40 6.41 26.01
CA LEU A 630 -13.17 5.01 26.38
C LEU A 630 -14.31 4.04 26.02
N ILE A 631 -15.56 4.37 26.34
CA ILE A 631 -16.71 3.46 26.13
C ILE A 631 -17.68 4.10 25.12
N PRO A 632 -17.81 3.56 23.90
CA PRO A 632 -18.77 4.07 22.91
C PRO A 632 -20.23 3.96 23.37
N PRO A 633 -21.12 4.91 22.99
CA PRO A 633 -22.54 4.88 23.36
C PRO A 633 -23.27 3.61 22.94
N ALA A 634 -22.91 3.06 21.78
CA ALA A 634 -23.51 1.83 21.25
C ALA A 634 -23.37 0.64 22.23
N LEU A 635 -22.26 0.53 22.96
CA LEU A 635 -22.07 -0.54 23.95
C LEU A 635 -22.96 -0.34 25.18
N ILE A 636 -23.17 0.91 25.61
CA ILE A 636 -24.10 1.24 26.70
C ILE A 636 -25.53 0.93 26.29
N VAL A 637 -25.92 1.27 25.05
CA VAL A 637 -27.24 0.94 24.50
C VAL A 637 -27.44 -0.58 24.45
N ALA A 638 -26.52 -1.32 23.82
CA ALA A 638 -26.62 -2.76 23.70
C ALA A 638 -26.74 -3.47 25.06
N ARG A 639 -26.05 -2.95 26.09
CA ARG A 639 -26.04 -3.57 27.43
C ARG A 639 -27.22 -3.20 28.32
N TYR A 640 -27.68 -1.95 28.29
CA TYR A 640 -28.68 -1.45 29.26
C TYR A 640 -30.02 -1.07 28.64
N PHE A 641 -30.05 -0.81 27.34
CA PHE A 641 -31.17 -0.18 26.66
C PHE A 641 -31.53 -0.91 25.35
N ALA A 642 -31.26 -2.21 25.26
CA ALA A 642 -31.59 -3.03 24.08
C ALA A 642 -33.09 -2.95 23.73
N ALA A 643 -33.98 -2.99 24.73
CA ALA A 643 -35.42 -2.84 24.51
C ALA A 643 -35.82 -1.45 24.00
N ASP A 644 -35.15 -0.39 24.48
CA ASP A 644 -35.36 0.97 23.97
C ASP A 644 -34.86 1.10 22.52
N GLN A 645 -33.75 0.42 22.18
CA GLN A 645 -33.23 0.37 20.80
C GLN A 645 -34.22 -0.36 19.88
N THR A 646 -34.73 -1.53 20.27
CA THR A 646 -35.75 -2.23 19.47
C THR A 646 -37.02 -1.40 19.28
N ALA A 647 -37.48 -0.70 20.33
CA ALA A 647 -38.64 0.19 20.22
C ALA A 647 -38.37 1.39 19.28
N LEU A 648 -37.15 1.90 19.26
CA LEU A 648 -36.74 2.94 18.32
C LEU A 648 -36.68 2.41 16.88
N ASP A 649 -36.14 1.21 16.67
CA ASP A 649 -36.08 0.54 15.36
C ASP A 649 -37.50 0.32 14.80
N ASP A 650 -38.45 -0.10 15.64
CA ASP A 650 -39.87 -0.22 15.28
C ASP A 650 -40.50 1.13 14.89
N LEU A 651 -40.20 2.20 15.63
CA LEU A 651 -40.67 3.54 15.30
C LEU A 651 -40.06 4.06 13.99
N GLN A 652 -38.79 3.74 13.71
CA GLN A 652 -38.12 4.06 12.45
C GLN A 652 -38.78 3.33 11.28
N ALA A 653 -39.08 2.04 11.42
CA ALA A 653 -39.82 1.29 10.40
C ALA A 653 -41.21 1.89 10.11
N ARG A 654 -41.92 2.36 11.15
CA ARG A 654 -43.21 3.06 10.99
C ARG A 654 -43.06 4.44 10.34
N GLN A 655 -42.01 5.19 10.68
CA GLN A 655 -41.70 6.46 10.02
C GLN A 655 -41.41 6.25 8.53
N GLU A 656 -40.60 5.25 8.18
CA GLU A 656 -40.30 4.92 6.79
C GLU A 656 -41.56 4.53 6.02
N THR A 657 -42.47 3.80 6.66
CA THR A 657 -43.78 3.45 6.07
C THR A 657 -44.62 4.70 5.81
N ALA A 658 -44.79 5.59 6.80
CA ALA A 658 -45.56 6.83 6.65
C ALA A 658 -44.94 7.79 5.62
N ALA A 659 -43.61 7.84 5.53
CA ALA A 659 -42.91 8.64 4.52
C ALA A 659 -43.15 8.11 3.10
N ARG A 660 -43.18 6.78 2.91
CA ARG A 660 -43.53 6.15 1.63
C ARG A 660 -44.98 6.40 1.23
N GLU A 661 -45.92 6.29 2.18
CA GLU A 661 -47.35 6.61 1.94
C GLU A 661 -47.54 8.08 1.53
N MET A 662 -46.82 9.00 2.18
CA MET A 662 -46.82 10.42 1.82
C MET A 662 -46.26 10.68 0.43
N GLU A 663 -45.11 10.08 0.08
CA GLU A 663 -44.46 10.26 -1.22
C GLU A 663 -45.37 9.71 -2.34
N ALA A 664 -45.94 8.53 -2.16
CA ALA A 664 -46.88 7.92 -3.11
C ALA A 664 -48.13 8.78 -3.34
N PHE A 665 -48.78 9.26 -2.27
CA PHE A 665 -50.00 10.07 -2.38
C PHE A 665 -49.74 11.43 -3.05
N VAL A 666 -48.60 12.06 -2.76
CA VAL A 666 -48.21 13.33 -3.40
C VAL A 666 -47.88 13.11 -4.87
N GLU A 667 -47.17 12.04 -5.24
CA GLU A 667 -46.84 11.74 -6.64
C GLU A 667 -48.09 11.44 -7.48
N GLU A 668 -49.08 10.71 -6.93
CA GLU A 668 -50.33 10.36 -7.62
C GLU A 668 -51.22 11.58 -7.93
N HIS A 669 -51.24 12.59 -7.05
CA HIS A 669 -52.20 13.68 -7.13
C HIS A 669 -51.62 15.06 -7.50
N SER A 670 -50.30 15.22 -7.71
CA SER A 670 -49.66 16.54 -7.95
C SER A 670 -49.30 16.87 -9.41
N GLY A 671 -49.66 16.02 -10.38
CA GLY A 671 -49.46 16.27 -11.82
C GLY A 671 -50.35 17.38 -12.40
N ASP A 672 -50.15 17.80 -13.65
CA ASP A 672 -50.81 18.98 -14.27
C ASP A 672 -52.36 18.92 -14.31
N GLU A 673 -52.96 17.73 -14.23
CA GLU A 673 -54.42 17.51 -14.07
C GLU A 673 -54.79 16.86 -12.72
N GLY A 674 -53.86 16.80 -11.77
CA GLY A 674 -54.04 16.17 -10.47
C GLY A 674 -54.70 17.07 -9.43
N LEU A 675 -55.43 16.47 -8.49
CA LEU A 675 -56.21 17.16 -7.44
C LEU A 675 -55.37 17.96 -6.41
N LEU A 676 -54.04 17.90 -6.47
CA LEU A 676 -53.11 18.67 -5.63
C LEU A 676 -52.23 19.63 -6.45
N SER A 677 -52.40 19.72 -7.77
CA SER A 677 -51.56 20.52 -8.68
C SER A 677 -51.45 21.98 -8.23
N ASP A 678 -52.58 22.58 -7.89
CA ASP A 678 -52.70 23.95 -7.41
C ASP A 678 -52.29 24.14 -5.93
N ALA A 679 -51.97 23.05 -5.22
CA ALA A 679 -51.42 23.08 -3.87
C ALA A 679 -49.90 22.85 -3.82
N VAL A 680 -49.24 22.70 -4.98
CA VAL A 680 -47.79 22.63 -5.08
C VAL A 680 -47.19 24.04 -4.91
N SER A 681 -46.28 24.21 -3.96
CA SER A 681 -45.60 25.50 -3.75
C SER A 681 -44.63 25.85 -4.89
N ASP A 682 -44.22 27.11 -4.98
CA ASP A 682 -43.21 27.63 -5.95
C ASP A 682 -41.87 26.87 -5.96
N LYS A 683 -41.62 26.03 -4.95
CA LYS A 683 -40.44 25.16 -4.84
C LYS A 683 -40.72 23.70 -5.24
N GLY A 684 -41.85 23.42 -5.87
CA GLY A 684 -42.25 22.09 -6.35
C GLY A 684 -42.60 21.11 -5.23
N LYS A 685 -43.06 21.58 -4.06
CA LYS A 685 -43.44 20.72 -2.93
C LYS A 685 -44.83 21.01 -2.41
N VAL A 686 -45.59 19.97 -2.12
CA VAL A 686 -46.81 20.05 -1.32
C VAL A 686 -46.40 20.16 0.15
N THR A 687 -46.85 21.23 0.82
CA THR A 687 -46.52 21.50 2.22
C THR A 687 -47.80 21.76 3.00
N LYS A 688 -47.74 21.62 4.33
CA LYS A 688 -48.87 21.97 5.20
C LYS A 688 -49.38 23.40 4.99
N ALA A 689 -48.50 24.33 4.63
CA ALA A 689 -48.85 25.72 4.33
C ALA A 689 -49.55 25.87 2.97
N SER A 690 -49.06 25.18 1.93
CA SER A 690 -49.64 25.28 0.59
C SER A 690 -51.00 24.56 0.49
N LEU A 691 -51.17 23.41 1.15
CA LEU A 691 -52.47 22.74 1.28
C LEU A 691 -53.52 23.62 1.97
N LYS A 692 -53.13 24.30 3.06
CA LYS A 692 -54.03 25.18 3.82
C LYS A 692 -54.40 26.44 3.03
N ALA A 693 -53.45 26.98 2.24
CA ALA A 693 -53.72 28.10 1.36
C ALA A 693 -54.76 27.71 0.29
N ARG A 694 -54.58 26.54 -0.35
CA ARG A 694 -55.50 26.05 -1.38
C ARG A 694 -56.89 25.73 -0.85
N LEU A 695 -56.98 25.05 0.31
CA LEU A 695 -58.25 24.78 0.99
C LEU A 695 -59.03 26.06 1.33
N ASN A 696 -58.33 27.15 1.69
CA ASN A 696 -58.96 28.45 1.99
C ASN A 696 -59.38 29.21 0.72
N GLU A 697 -58.75 28.96 -0.42
CA GLU A 697 -59.07 29.58 -1.72
C GLU A 697 -60.33 28.96 -2.35
N ILE A 698 -60.53 27.65 -2.17
CA ILE A 698 -61.70 26.92 -2.72
C ILE A 698 -62.96 27.13 -1.84
N ALA A 699 -62.81 27.26 -0.52
CA ALA A 699 -63.92 27.38 0.43
C ALA A 699 -64.97 28.51 0.16
N PRO A 700 -64.62 29.72 -0.34
CA PRO A 700 -65.57 30.79 -0.64
C PRO A 700 -66.44 30.56 -1.89
N ARG A 701 -66.04 29.65 -2.82
CA ARG A 701 -66.78 29.35 -4.06
C ARG A 701 -68.16 28.71 -3.81
N ARG A 702 -68.43 28.27 -2.57
CA ARG A 702 -69.69 27.65 -2.12
C ARG A 702 -70.87 28.61 -1.87
N VAL A 703 -70.69 29.94 -1.87
CA VAL A 703 -71.69 30.86 -1.29
C VAL A 703 -72.50 31.70 -2.30
N ASP A 704 -72.27 31.59 -3.61
CA ASP A 704 -73.05 32.40 -4.58
C ASP A 704 -74.41 31.78 -4.94
N LYS A 705 -75.48 32.54 -4.69
CA LYS A 705 -76.84 32.07 -4.38
C LYS A 705 -77.79 31.89 -5.58
N ARG A 706 -77.29 31.69 -6.81
CA ARG A 706 -78.19 31.66 -8.01
C ARG A 706 -77.97 30.55 -9.03
N SER A 707 -77.13 29.56 -8.76
CA SER A 707 -77.03 28.35 -9.57
C SER A 707 -76.84 27.14 -8.67
N ALA A 708 -77.83 26.26 -8.64
CA ALA A 708 -77.74 24.98 -7.94
C ALA A 708 -76.94 23.99 -8.80
N SER A 709 -75.61 24.03 -8.71
CA SER A 709 -74.72 22.89 -8.97
C SER A 709 -73.33 23.21 -8.42
N THR A 710 -72.97 22.66 -7.27
CA THR A 710 -71.55 22.39 -6.97
C THR A 710 -71.03 21.46 -8.08
N THR A 711 -69.89 21.80 -8.68
CA THR A 711 -69.20 20.90 -9.59
C THR A 711 -68.66 19.71 -8.78
N PRO A 712 -68.88 18.44 -9.18
CA PRO A 712 -68.33 17.26 -8.51
C PRO A 712 -66.81 17.32 -8.29
N GLU A 713 -66.11 18.01 -9.19
CA GLU A 713 -64.66 18.21 -9.20
C GLU A 713 -64.14 18.98 -7.98
N ASP A 714 -64.87 20.00 -7.49
CA ASP A 714 -64.44 20.79 -6.32
C ASP A 714 -64.51 19.97 -5.02
N ASP A 715 -65.49 19.06 -4.90
CA ASP A 715 -65.62 18.19 -3.71
C ASP A 715 -64.55 17.07 -3.72
N GLU A 716 -64.12 16.60 -4.89
CA GLU A 716 -63.00 15.66 -5.06
C GLU A 716 -61.63 16.31 -4.74
N GLU A 717 -61.39 17.55 -5.20
CA GLU A 717 -60.16 18.31 -4.88
C GLU A 717 -60.03 18.54 -3.36
N ILE A 718 -61.13 18.94 -2.71
CA ILE A 718 -61.15 19.14 -1.24
C ILE A 718 -60.90 17.82 -0.49
N ALA A 719 -61.42 16.69 -0.98
CA ALA A 719 -61.19 15.38 -0.37
C ALA A 719 -59.70 14.98 -0.45
N ALA A 720 -59.08 15.14 -1.62
CA ALA A 720 -57.67 14.86 -1.82
C ALA A 720 -56.76 15.78 -0.99
N LEU A 721 -57.06 17.09 -0.92
CA LEU A 721 -56.32 18.05 -0.09
C LEU A 721 -56.38 17.70 1.40
N LYS A 722 -57.55 17.26 1.90
CA LYS A 722 -57.71 16.81 3.30
C LYS A 722 -56.99 15.49 3.57
N GLN A 723 -57.01 14.55 2.65
CA GLN A 723 -56.30 13.28 2.78
C GLN A 723 -54.77 13.50 2.76
N CYS A 724 -54.26 14.35 1.86
CA CYS A 724 -52.84 14.74 1.85
C CYS A 724 -52.42 15.38 3.17
N GLN A 725 -53.29 16.23 3.74
CA GLN A 725 -53.03 16.88 5.03
C GLN A 725 -52.93 15.86 6.17
N GLN A 726 -53.79 14.84 6.18
CA GLN A 726 -53.75 13.76 7.18
C GLN A 726 -52.48 12.92 7.08
N ILE A 727 -52.06 12.56 5.87
CA ILE A 727 -50.85 11.77 5.65
C ILE A 727 -49.58 12.56 6.03
N LEU A 728 -49.52 13.85 5.67
CA LEU A 728 -48.45 14.76 6.13
C LEU A 728 -48.40 14.91 7.66
N GLU A 729 -49.55 14.91 8.31
CA GLU A 729 -49.61 14.93 9.79
C GLU A 729 -49.14 13.60 10.38
N ALA A 730 -49.49 12.46 9.77
CA ALA A 730 -49.04 11.14 10.21
C ALA A 730 -47.52 10.95 10.08
N GLU A 731 -46.91 11.34 8.96
CA GLU A 731 -45.45 11.32 8.78
C GLU A 731 -44.76 12.22 9.80
N ALA A 732 -45.26 13.46 9.97
CA ALA A 732 -44.68 14.39 10.94
C ALA A 732 -44.77 13.87 12.38
N VAL A 733 -45.85 13.17 12.73
CA VAL A 733 -46.01 12.51 14.03
C VAL A 733 -45.02 11.35 14.18
N ALA A 734 -44.87 10.48 13.18
CA ALA A 734 -43.93 9.36 13.21
C ALA A 734 -42.46 9.82 13.28
N SER A 735 -42.10 10.83 12.47
CA SER A 735 -40.78 11.47 12.46
C SER A 735 -40.46 12.14 13.79
N LYS A 736 -41.44 12.82 14.38
CA LYS A 736 -41.31 13.37 15.73
C LYS A 736 -41.16 12.26 16.78
N ALA A 737 -41.91 11.17 16.68
CA ALA A 737 -41.82 10.04 17.61
C ALA A 737 -40.42 9.39 17.59
N VAL A 738 -39.82 9.18 16.42
CA VAL A 738 -38.44 8.68 16.28
C VAL A 738 -37.44 9.65 16.90
N LYS A 739 -37.57 10.95 16.62
CA LYS A 739 -36.67 11.96 17.16
C LYS A 739 -36.77 12.08 18.68
N ASP A 740 -37.99 12.04 19.22
CA ASP A 740 -38.23 12.11 20.66
C ASP A 740 -37.74 10.82 21.36
N ALA A 741 -37.93 9.65 20.74
CA ALA A 741 -37.43 8.36 21.23
C ALA A 741 -35.89 8.29 21.22
N GLN A 742 -35.23 8.72 20.13
CA GLN A 742 -33.77 8.81 20.07
C GLN A 742 -33.23 9.80 21.11
N ALA A 743 -33.83 10.97 21.26
CA ALA A 743 -33.41 11.94 22.27
C ALA A 743 -33.60 11.41 23.71
N ALA A 744 -34.66 10.65 23.95
CA ALA A 744 -34.88 9.98 25.23
C ALA A 744 -33.85 8.87 25.49
N LEU A 745 -33.53 8.06 24.47
CA LEU A 745 -32.48 7.06 24.55
C LEU A 745 -31.11 7.70 24.81
N ASP A 746 -30.76 8.77 24.10
CA ASP A 746 -29.51 9.50 24.29
C ASP A 746 -29.38 10.08 25.71
N ASP A 747 -30.46 10.65 26.27
CA ASP A 747 -30.48 11.14 27.66
C ASP A 747 -30.34 10.00 28.68
N LYS A 748 -31.01 8.86 28.45
CA LYS A 748 -30.85 7.65 29.27
C LYS A 748 -29.40 7.14 29.24
N VAL A 749 -28.80 7.07 28.05
CA VAL A 749 -27.40 6.66 27.83
C VAL A 749 -26.46 7.61 28.56
N PHE A 750 -26.60 8.93 28.38
CA PHE A 750 -25.77 9.93 29.05
C PHE A 750 -25.85 9.83 30.58
N ARG A 751 -27.06 9.69 31.14
CA ARG A 751 -27.24 9.50 32.58
C ARG A 751 -26.67 8.18 33.07
N ARG A 752 -26.57 7.16 32.22
CA ARG A 752 -25.99 5.87 32.57
C ARG A 752 -24.48 5.97 32.77
N TYR A 753 -23.78 6.80 31.99
CA TYR A 753 -22.33 7.04 32.18
C TYR A 753 -22.00 7.53 33.60
N ALA A 754 -22.82 8.42 34.16
CA ALA A 754 -22.63 8.91 35.54
C ALA A 754 -22.84 7.84 36.62
N LYS A 755 -23.41 6.69 36.26
CA LYS A 755 -23.68 5.54 37.14
C LYS A 755 -22.75 4.35 36.87
N LEU A 756 -21.78 4.50 35.98
CA LEU A 756 -20.78 3.47 35.76
C LEU A 756 -19.89 3.35 37.00
N THR A 757 -19.59 2.12 37.37
CA THR A 757 -18.66 1.77 38.46
C THR A 757 -17.68 0.75 37.91
N GLU A 758 -16.53 0.57 38.56
CA GLU A 758 -15.51 -0.39 38.11
C GLU A 758 -16.06 -1.82 37.95
N ALA A 759 -16.96 -2.25 38.86
CA ALA A 759 -17.60 -3.57 38.80
C ALA A 759 -18.48 -3.80 37.55
N VAL A 760 -18.92 -2.71 36.90
CA VAL A 760 -19.84 -2.75 35.76
C VAL A 760 -19.10 -2.93 34.42
N GLY A 761 -17.78 -2.68 34.41
CA GLY A 761 -16.89 -2.94 33.26
C GLY A 761 -16.37 -4.38 33.16
N MET A 762 -16.75 -5.28 34.10
CA MET A 762 -16.08 -6.56 34.29
C MET A 762 -16.85 -7.83 33.84
N SER A 763 -18.02 -7.75 33.19
CA SER A 763 -18.75 -8.98 32.79
C SER A 763 -18.45 -9.45 31.36
N SER A 764 -18.08 -10.72 31.22
CA SER A 764 -17.36 -11.37 30.13
C SER A 764 -18.23 -12.05 29.06
N GLU A 765 -19.40 -11.53 28.71
CA GLU A 765 -20.33 -12.23 27.80
C GLU A 765 -20.78 -11.34 26.65
N ALA A 766 -19.98 -11.28 25.57
CA ALA A 766 -20.42 -10.87 24.23
C ALA A 766 -19.34 -11.18 23.18
N MET A 767 -19.27 -12.43 22.71
CA MET A 767 -18.51 -12.75 21.50
C MET A 767 -19.08 -14.01 20.85
N GLN A 768 -19.91 -13.88 19.80
CA GLN A 768 -20.20 -14.93 18.82
C GLN A 768 -20.97 -14.36 17.61
N VAL A 769 -20.43 -14.56 16.40
CA VAL A 769 -21.09 -14.35 15.10
C VAL A 769 -21.01 -15.68 14.33
N ARG A 770 -22.10 -16.07 13.64
CA ARG A 770 -22.21 -17.28 12.81
C ARG A 770 -22.34 -16.95 11.31
N ASP A 771 -21.97 -17.94 10.50
CA ASP A 771 -21.54 -17.92 9.09
C ASP A 771 -22.51 -18.69 8.14
N ALA A 772 -22.31 -18.56 6.81
CA ALA A 772 -22.48 -19.53 5.69
C ALA A 772 -23.55 -19.37 4.54
N SER A 773 -23.04 -19.20 3.28
CA SER A 773 -23.28 -19.81 1.91
C SER A 773 -24.68 -20.20 1.35
N GLY A 774 -25.05 -20.24 0.03
CA GLY A 774 -24.45 -19.93 -1.31
C GLY A 774 -25.31 -20.38 -2.55
N ALA A 775 -25.04 -19.81 -3.76
CA ALA A 775 -25.19 -20.24 -5.19
C ALA A 775 -26.52 -20.29 -6.03
N TYR A 776 -26.48 -19.76 -7.29
CA TYR A 776 -27.57 -19.59 -8.31
C TYR A 776 -27.27 -20.19 -9.73
N ARG A 777 -28.32 -20.34 -10.59
CA ARG A 777 -28.29 -20.51 -12.08
C ARG A 777 -29.57 -19.98 -12.77
N VAL A 778 -29.49 -19.36 -13.97
CA VAL A 778 -30.65 -19.03 -14.88
C VAL A 778 -30.24 -19.04 -16.39
N GLU A 779 -31.19 -19.41 -17.28
CA GLU A 779 -31.18 -19.37 -18.78
C GLU A 779 -32.29 -18.45 -19.35
N ILE A 780 -32.14 -17.95 -20.61
CA ILE A 780 -33.05 -16.95 -21.25
C ILE A 780 -33.11 -17.12 -22.79
N ASP A 781 -34.28 -16.82 -23.39
CA ASP A 781 -34.54 -16.69 -24.85
C ASP A 781 -35.27 -15.35 -25.20
N PRO A 782 -34.93 -14.60 -26.27
CA PRO A 782 -35.52 -13.28 -26.60
C PRO A 782 -36.32 -13.26 -27.93
N LEU A 783 -37.46 -12.55 -27.99
CA LEU A 783 -37.95 -11.68 -29.10
C LEU A 783 -39.49 -11.46 -29.11
N LYS A 784 -39.96 -10.52 -28.29
CA LYS A 784 -41.13 -9.62 -28.44
C LYS A 784 -41.05 -8.60 -27.29
N GLU A 785 -41.55 -7.36 -27.43
CA GLU A 785 -41.62 -6.45 -26.27
C GLU A 785 -42.45 -7.16 -25.16
N PRO A 786 -41.85 -7.53 -24.01
CA PRO A 786 -42.48 -8.47 -23.09
C PRO A 786 -43.60 -7.80 -22.30
N LEU A 787 -44.64 -8.56 -21.96
CA LEU A 787 -45.68 -8.14 -21.00
C LEU A 787 -44.99 -7.68 -19.69
N GLY A 788 -45.37 -6.52 -19.13
CA GLY A 788 -44.75 -5.95 -17.92
C GLY A 788 -43.56 -5.01 -18.17
N TYR A 789 -43.42 -4.48 -19.40
CA TYR A 789 -42.42 -3.47 -19.76
C TYR A 789 -43.08 -2.21 -20.32
N LYS A 790 -42.58 -1.04 -19.93
CA LYS A 790 -43.02 0.28 -20.39
C LYS A 790 -41.94 0.98 -21.22
N ARG A 791 -42.37 1.72 -22.23
CA ARG A 791 -41.49 2.58 -23.03
C ARG A 791 -41.34 3.93 -22.35
N THR A 792 -40.11 4.31 -22.03
CA THR A 792 -39.78 5.58 -21.37
C THR A 792 -38.73 6.34 -22.17
N GLU A 793 -38.45 7.57 -21.75
CA GLU A 793 -37.37 8.38 -22.27
C GLU A 793 -35.98 7.75 -22.07
N VAL A 794 -35.79 6.85 -21.08
CA VAL A 794 -34.55 6.08 -20.87
C VAL A 794 -34.54 4.72 -21.60
N GLY A 795 -35.56 4.46 -22.43
CA GLY A 795 -35.72 3.23 -23.21
C GLY A 795 -36.87 2.36 -22.72
N VAL A 796 -36.99 1.15 -23.27
CA VAL A 796 -37.94 0.15 -22.78
C VAL A 796 -37.38 -0.44 -21.50
N ILE A 797 -38.06 -0.24 -20.39
CA ILE A 797 -37.72 -0.73 -19.05
C ILE A 797 -38.91 -1.47 -18.46
N PRO A 798 -38.73 -2.33 -17.45
CA PRO A 798 -39.83 -2.96 -16.74
C PRO A 798 -40.82 -1.94 -16.12
N GLU A 799 -42.10 -2.31 -16.01
CA GLU A 799 -43.15 -1.44 -15.48
C GLU A 799 -42.89 -0.99 -14.03
N ASP A 800 -42.32 -1.87 -13.22
CA ASP A 800 -41.96 -1.64 -11.81
C ASP A 800 -40.64 -0.86 -11.63
N TRP A 801 -39.89 -0.61 -12.70
CA TRP A 801 -38.69 0.23 -12.64
C TRP A 801 -39.05 1.69 -12.76
N MET A 802 -38.40 2.54 -11.96
CA MET A 802 -38.61 3.98 -12.00
C MET A 802 -37.57 4.66 -12.89
N VAL A 803 -37.93 5.80 -13.46
CA VAL A 803 -36.97 6.72 -14.09
C VAL A 803 -36.81 7.89 -13.14
N LYS A 804 -35.60 8.09 -12.61
CA LYS A 804 -35.32 9.21 -11.71
C LYS A 804 -34.18 10.06 -12.26
N LYS A 805 -34.18 11.35 -11.93
CA LYS A 805 -33.03 12.21 -12.20
C LYS A 805 -31.93 11.83 -11.22
N LEU A 806 -30.70 11.73 -11.71
CA LEU A 806 -29.58 11.34 -10.87
C LEU A 806 -29.34 12.33 -9.72
N GLY A 807 -29.71 13.61 -9.89
CA GLY A 807 -29.68 14.61 -8.82
C GLY A 807 -30.61 14.36 -7.63
N ASP A 808 -31.65 13.53 -7.81
CA ASP A 808 -32.55 13.15 -6.71
C ASP A 808 -31.96 11.99 -5.87
N LEU A 809 -31.04 11.23 -6.48
CA LEU A 809 -30.42 10.03 -5.94
C LEU A 809 -29.03 10.27 -5.37
N ALA A 810 -28.29 11.25 -5.91
CA ALA A 810 -26.91 11.50 -5.53
C ALA A 810 -26.57 12.99 -5.48
N THR A 811 -25.55 13.32 -4.70
CA THR A 811 -24.97 14.67 -4.67
C THR A 811 -23.69 14.72 -5.47
N PHE A 812 -23.47 15.83 -6.18
CA PHE A 812 -22.30 15.99 -7.05
C PHE A 812 -21.32 17.00 -6.48
N ARG A 813 -20.03 16.74 -6.65
CA ARG A 813 -18.99 17.70 -6.31
C ARG A 813 -17.87 17.64 -7.33
N THR A 814 -17.75 18.70 -8.11
CA THR A 814 -16.58 18.88 -8.98
C THR A 814 -15.32 18.95 -8.14
N GLY A 815 -14.24 18.33 -8.59
CA GLY A 815 -12.91 18.59 -8.06
C GLY A 815 -12.55 20.10 -8.03
N PRO A 816 -11.48 20.45 -7.33
CA PRO A 816 -11.08 21.84 -7.11
C PRO A 816 -10.84 22.60 -8.42
N PHE A 817 -11.22 23.89 -8.49
CA PHE A 817 -11.05 24.75 -9.68
C PHE A 817 -10.20 25.99 -9.35
N GLY A 818 -9.49 26.53 -10.34
CA GLY A 818 -8.69 27.76 -10.18
C GLY A 818 -7.51 27.61 -9.21
N SER A 819 -7.16 28.69 -8.50
CA SER A 819 -6.04 28.79 -7.54
C SER A 819 -6.11 27.86 -6.32
N ALA A 820 -7.05 26.90 -6.28
CA ALA A 820 -7.15 25.91 -5.20
C ALA A 820 -6.04 24.84 -5.26
N LEU A 821 -5.45 24.62 -6.44
CA LEU A 821 -4.26 23.79 -6.67
C LEU A 821 -3.20 24.59 -7.44
N HIS A 822 -2.10 24.92 -6.77
CA HIS A 822 -0.92 25.57 -7.34
C HIS A 822 0.08 24.54 -7.85
N LYS A 823 0.98 24.95 -8.75
CA LYS A 823 2.05 24.07 -9.26
C LYS A 823 2.92 23.48 -8.14
N SER A 824 3.09 24.21 -7.05
CA SER A 824 3.81 23.78 -5.84
C SER A 824 3.08 22.75 -4.99
N ASP A 825 1.77 22.57 -5.19
CA ASP A 825 0.98 21.58 -4.45
C ASP A 825 1.17 20.17 -5.00
N TYR A 826 1.62 20.05 -6.26
CA TYR A 826 1.92 18.77 -6.91
C TYR A 826 3.28 18.26 -6.43
N ILE A 827 3.29 17.05 -5.89
CA ILE A 827 4.52 16.35 -5.47
C ILE A 827 4.45 14.91 -5.95
N VAL A 828 5.59 14.34 -6.32
CA VAL A 828 5.66 12.93 -6.74
C VAL A 828 5.57 12.04 -5.50
N GLY A 829 4.60 11.12 -5.45
CA GLY A 829 4.38 10.19 -4.34
C GLY A 829 3.65 10.77 -3.12
N GLY A 830 2.90 11.86 -3.29
CA GLY A 830 2.02 12.46 -2.28
C GLY A 830 0.66 11.76 -2.14
N THR A 831 -0.34 12.48 -1.62
CA THR A 831 -1.73 12.01 -1.61
C THR A 831 -2.24 11.92 -3.06
N PRO A 832 -2.71 10.75 -3.52
CA PRO A 832 -3.17 10.60 -4.89
C PRO A 832 -4.26 11.61 -5.26
N LEU A 833 -4.01 12.35 -6.36
CA LEU A 833 -4.97 13.27 -6.95
C LEU A 833 -5.57 12.61 -8.18
N ILE A 834 -6.81 12.17 -8.11
CA ILE A 834 -7.42 11.36 -9.15
C ILE A 834 -8.05 12.25 -10.22
N ASN A 835 -7.32 12.39 -11.34
CA ASN A 835 -7.80 12.93 -12.60
C ASN A 835 -8.34 11.81 -13.50
N PRO A 836 -9.04 12.13 -14.61
CA PRO A 836 -9.69 11.13 -15.48
C PRO A 836 -8.76 10.03 -16.00
N MET A 837 -7.47 10.35 -16.20
CA MET A 837 -6.45 9.40 -16.66
C MET A 837 -6.12 8.29 -15.64
N HIS A 838 -6.45 8.49 -14.36
CA HIS A 838 -6.25 7.50 -13.30
C HIS A 838 -7.46 6.59 -13.08
N ILE A 839 -8.54 6.81 -13.82
CA ILE A 839 -9.73 5.97 -13.77
C ILE A 839 -9.60 4.97 -14.92
N LEU A 840 -9.19 3.75 -14.59
CA LEU A 840 -8.86 2.71 -15.56
C LEU A 840 -9.75 1.48 -15.30
N GLU A 841 -10.53 1.10 -16.31
CA GLU A 841 -11.38 -0.10 -16.29
C GLU A 841 -12.33 -0.23 -15.07
N GLY A 842 -12.75 0.89 -14.50
CA GLY A 842 -13.66 0.91 -13.33
C GLY A 842 -12.96 0.93 -11.97
N GLU A 843 -11.63 0.95 -11.95
CA GLU A 843 -10.81 1.04 -10.74
C GLU A 843 -10.02 2.36 -10.71
N LEU A 844 -9.56 2.73 -9.50
CA LEU A 844 -8.70 3.89 -9.30
C LEU A 844 -7.22 3.47 -9.30
N ALA A 845 -6.51 3.80 -10.37
CA ALA A 845 -5.10 3.49 -10.56
C ALA A 845 -4.28 4.79 -10.56
N PRO A 846 -3.82 5.26 -9.39
CA PRO A 846 -3.07 6.52 -9.31
C PRO A 846 -1.67 6.37 -9.88
N ASP A 847 -1.18 7.42 -10.52
CA ASP A 847 0.21 7.56 -10.91
C ASP A 847 0.99 8.36 -9.85
N PRO A 848 2.21 7.94 -9.47
CA PRO A 848 3.04 8.66 -8.51
C PRO A 848 3.28 10.13 -8.88
N GLU A 849 3.39 10.49 -10.16
CA GLU A 849 3.69 11.87 -10.56
C GLU A 849 2.49 12.82 -10.37
N THR A 850 1.29 12.27 -10.35
CA THR A 850 0.05 13.04 -10.27
C THR A 850 -0.60 12.90 -8.89
N SER A 851 0.16 13.34 -7.89
CA SER A 851 -0.27 13.40 -6.50
C SER A 851 0.00 14.79 -5.92
N ILE A 852 -0.68 15.10 -4.84
CA ILE A 852 -0.58 16.40 -4.17
C ILE A 852 -0.06 16.24 -2.76
N SER A 853 0.53 17.29 -2.22
CA SER A 853 1.02 17.27 -0.86
C SER A 853 -0.10 16.94 0.13
N ALA A 854 0.24 16.27 1.23
CA ALA A 854 -0.73 15.99 2.29
C ALA A 854 -1.35 17.28 2.85
N GLU A 855 -0.64 18.40 2.74
CA GLU A 855 -1.13 19.74 3.07
C GLU A 855 -2.19 20.24 2.08
N ALA A 856 -1.92 20.18 0.78
CA ALA A 856 -2.90 20.48 -0.25
C ALA A 856 -4.12 19.55 -0.14
N ALA A 857 -3.91 18.25 0.13
CA ALA A 857 -4.99 17.29 0.33
C ALA A 857 -5.81 17.56 1.60
N ARG A 858 -5.19 18.10 2.68
CA ARG A 858 -5.90 18.56 3.89
C ARG A 858 -6.68 19.85 3.61
N ARG A 859 -6.13 20.77 2.83
CA ARG A 859 -6.87 21.97 2.37
C ARG A 859 -8.08 21.59 1.52
N LEU A 860 -7.97 20.51 0.76
CA LEU A 860 -8.98 19.97 -0.14
C LEU A 860 -9.86 18.89 0.50
N THR A 861 -10.08 18.93 1.83
CA THR A 861 -10.83 17.89 2.58
C THR A 861 -12.22 17.60 1.99
N VAL A 862 -12.91 18.61 1.47
CA VAL A 862 -14.25 18.42 0.85
C VAL A 862 -14.21 17.64 -0.47
N PHE A 863 -13.04 17.53 -1.11
CA PHE A 863 -12.80 16.77 -2.33
C PHE A 863 -12.16 15.40 -2.04
N ARG A 864 -12.02 15.00 -0.76
CA ARG A 864 -11.57 13.67 -0.39
C ARG A 864 -12.68 12.65 -0.61
N PHE A 865 -12.28 11.47 -1.04
CA PHE A 865 -13.20 10.37 -1.26
C PHE A 865 -13.65 9.72 0.06
N ARG A 866 -14.87 9.17 0.03
CA ARG A 866 -15.45 8.29 1.05
C ARG A 866 -15.77 6.95 0.40
N VAL A 867 -15.81 5.89 1.20
CA VAL A 867 -16.29 4.58 0.74
C VAL A 867 -17.66 4.75 0.08
N ASP A 868 -17.85 4.08 -1.05
CA ASP A 868 -19.04 4.10 -1.90
C ASP A 868 -19.29 5.43 -2.64
N ASP A 869 -18.38 6.40 -2.59
CA ASP A 869 -18.38 7.50 -3.56
C ASP A 869 -18.06 6.94 -4.96
N ILE A 870 -18.62 7.53 -6.02
CA ILE A 870 -18.19 7.27 -7.40
C ILE A 870 -17.39 8.47 -7.89
N VAL A 871 -16.22 8.21 -8.45
CA VAL A 871 -15.40 9.25 -9.11
C VAL A 871 -15.59 9.12 -10.61
N ILE A 872 -15.99 10.20 -11.28
CA ILE A 872 -16.19 10.23 -12.73
C ILE A 872 -15.31 11.30 -13.38
N GLY A 873 -14.79 11.01 -14.56
CA GLY A 873 -14.06 11.97 -15.37
C GLY A 873 -14.94 13.12 -15.84
N ARG A 874 -14.43 14.35 -15.74
CA ARG A 874 -15.09 15.58 -16.19
C ARG A 874 -14.64 16.03 -17.57
N ARG A 875 -13.38 15.75 -17.92
CA ARG A 875 -12.71 16.17 -19.17
C ARG A 875 -12.01 14.97 -19.82
N GLY A 876 -11.97 14.93 -21.15
CA GLY A 876 -11.42 13.79 -21.91
C GLY A 876 -12.50 12.77 -22.24
N ASP A 877 -12.15 11.49 -22.30
CA ASP A 877 -13.09 10.42 -22.64
C ASP A 877 -14.21 10.32 -21.60
N MET A 878 -15.46 10.56 -22.04
CA MET A 878 -16.64 10.58 -21.18
C MET A 878 -17.02 9.16 -20.76
N GLY A 879 -17.57 9.03 -19.54
CA GLY A 879 -18.01 7.72 -19.00
C GLY A 879 -17.00 6.99 -18.12
N ARG A 880 -15.74 7.43 -18.04
CA ARG A 880 -14.75 6.84 -17.12
C ARG A 880 -15.15 7.11 -15.68
N CYS A 881 -15.60 6.09 -14.96
CA CYS A 881 -15.93 6.18 -13.54
C CYS A 881 -15.56 4.92 -12.74
N ALA A 882 -15.32 5.09 -11.44
CA ALA A 882 -14.94 4.01 -10.52
C ALA A 882 -15.55 4.23 -9.13
N VAL A 883 -15.84 3.14 -8.43
CA VAL A 883 -16.31 3.17 -7.04
C VAL A 883 -15.12 3.28 -6.09
N VAL A 884 -15.25 4.14 -5.08
CA VAL A 884 -14.25 4.35 -4.04
C VAL A 884 -14.38 3.24 -3.00
N ARG A 885 -13.30 2.48 -2.82
CA ARG A 885 -13.20 1.40 -1.83
C ARG A 885 -12.42 1.86 -0.60
N GLN A 886 -12.37 1.01 0.42
CA GLN A 886 -11.72 1.32 1.70
C GLN A 886 -10.24 1.71 1.55
N LEU A 887 -9.53 1.15 0.57
CA LEU A 887 -8.13 1.48 0.28
C LEU A 887 -7.91 2.87 -0.37
N HIS A 888 -8.96 3.46 -0.93
CA HIS A 888 -8.94 4.78 -1.58
C HIS A 888 -9.25 5.92 -0.59
N ILE A 889 -9.55 5.61 0.68
CA ILE A 889 -9.86 6.61 1.70
C ILE A 889 -8.65 7.54 1.89
N GLY A 890 -8.92 8.84 1.81
CA GLY A 890 -7.89 9.89 1.95
C GLY A 890 -7.34 10.40 0.62
N TRP A 891 -7.61 9.72 -0.51
CA TRP A 891 -7.29 10.24 -1.84
C TRP A 891 -8.22 11.40 -2.20
N VAL A 892 -7.80 12.24 -3.16
CA VAL A 892 -8.46 13.51 -3.48
C VAL A 892 -8.93 13.53 -4.93
N CYS A 893 -10.15 14.01 -5.16
CA CYS A 893 -10.69 14.26 -6.49
C CYS A 893 -9.90 15.38 -7.18
N GLY A 894 -9.37 15.09 -8.36
CA GLY A 894 -8.63 16.05 -9.18
C GLY A 894 -9.53 17.03 -9.93
N THR A 895 -8.92 18.12 -10.41
CA THR A 895 -9.58 19.22 -11.16
C THR A 895 -10.31 18.73 -12.41
N GLY A 896 -9.85 17.62 -13.00
CA GLY A 896 -10.45 16.98 -14.14
C GLY A 896 -11.58 16.02 -13.81
N SER A 897 -11.97 15.83 -12.54
CA SER A 897 -12.92 14.79 -12.10
C SER A 897 -14.08 15.34 -11.25
N LEU A 898 -15.07 14.50 -10.98
CA LEU A 898 -16.28 14.76 -10.20
C LEU A 898 -16.53 13.61 -9.22
N ILE A 899 -16.96 13.94 -8.00
CA ILE A 899 -17.48 12.98 -7.03
C ILE A 899 -19.00 12.92 -7.17
N ILE A 900 -19.55 11.71 -7.22
CA ILE A 900 -20.97 11.41 -7.08
C ILE A 900 -21.13 10.65 -5.77
N ARG A 901 -21.96 11.15 -4.86
CA ARG A 901 -22.22 10.53 -3.56
C ARG A 901 -23.67 10.12 -3.44
N CYS A 902 -23.92 8.81 -3.43
CA CYS A 902 -25.23 8.18 -3.52
C CYS A 902 -26.02 8.16 -2.20
N ALA A 903 -25.33 8.27 -1.05
CA ALA A 903 -25.94 8.34 0.29
C ALA A 903 -26.99 7.24 0.58
N GLY A 904 -26.81 6.03 0.03
CA GLY A 904 -27.70 4.88 0.24
C GLY A 904 -28.99 4.87 -0.59
N LYS A 905 -29.24 5.87 -1.44
CA LYS A 905 -30.47 5.95 -2.27
C LYS A 905 -30.40 5.11 -3.55
N ILE A 906 -29.19 4.79 -3.99
CA ILE A 906 -28.89 3.93 -5.13
C ILE A 906 -27.60 3.19 -4.81
N ASP A 907 -27.51 1.93 -5.23
CA ASP A 907 -26.30 1.13 -5.07
C ASP A 907 -25.17 1.71 -5.95
N SER A 908 -24.02 1.97 -5.34
CA SER A 908 -22.92 2.66 -6.03
C SER A 908 -22.25 1.80 -7.10
N GLU A 909 -22.20 0.48 -6.91
CA GLU A 909 -21.67 -0.45 -7.92
C GLU A 909 -22.62 -0.55 -9.10
N PHE A 910 -23.93 -0.69 -8.86
CA PHE A 910 -24.95 -0.64 -9.92
C PHE A 910 -24.88 0.68 -10.71
N LEU A 911 -24.86 1.83 -10.01
CA LEU A 911 -24.80 3.13 -10.66
C LEU A 911 -23.52 3.31 -11.48
N GLN A 912 -22.37 2.84 -11.01
CA GLN A 912 -21.13 2.86 -11.78
C GLN A 912 -21.30 2.11 -13.10
N ARG A 913 -21.93 0.92 -13.09
CA ARG A 913 -22.21 0.16 -14.32
C ARG A 913 -23.14 0.91 -15.27
N VAL A 914 -24.20 1.54 -14.76
CA VAL A 914 -25.13 2.35 -15.56
C VAL A 914 -24.42 3.53 -16.23
N LEU A 915 -23.55 4.24 -15.50
CA LEU A 915 -22.78 5.39 -16.01
C LEU A 915 -21.79 5.03 -17.12
N THR A 916 -21.39 3.76 -17.22
CA THR A 916 -20.50 3.25 -18.28
C THR A 916 -21.24 2.72 -19.51
N THR A 917 -22.58 2.77 -19.54
CA THR A 917 -23.34 2.33 -20.73
C THR A 917 -23.27 3.36 -21.85
N GLU A 918 -23.11 2.92 -23.11
CA GLU A 918 -23.01 3.81 -24.28
C GLU A 918 -24.13 4.84 -24.36
N ARG A 919 -25.35 4.46 -23.98
CA ARG A 919 -26.51 5.36 -23.94
C ARG A 919 -26.30 6.51 -22.95
N VAL A 920 -25.85 6.18 -21.74
CA VAL A 920 -25.63 7.19 -20.68
C VAL A 920 -24.41 8.02 -21.01
N ILE A 921 -23.36 7.42 -21.58
CA ILE A 921 -22.20 8.13 -22.09
C ILE A 921 -22.61 9.12 -23.19
N GLY A 922 -23.41 8.69 -24.17
CA GLY A 922 -23.94 9.56 -25.23
C GLY A 922 -24.79 10.71 -24.67
N ALA A 923 -25.65 10.43 -23.67
CA ALA A 923 -26.42 11.48 -23.00
C ALA A 923 -25.53 12.47 -22.21
N ILE A 924 -24.43 11.99 -21.64
CA ILE A 924 -23.40 12.81 -20.98
C ILE A 924 -22.63 13.64 -22.01
N GLU A 925 -22.31 13.09 -23.18
CA GLU A 925 -21.64 13.77 -24.29
C GLU A 925 -22.53 14.86 -24.91
N ASP A 926 -23.79 14.55 -25.18
CA ASP A 926 -24.79 15.50 -25.71
C ASP A 926 -25.06 16.67 -24.75
N ALA A 927 -24.98 16.41 -23.44
CA ALA A 927 -25.14 17.43 -22.40
C ALA A 927 -23.84 18.17 -22.05
N SER A 928 -22.70 17.76 -22.62
CA SER A 928 -21.39 18.38 -22.39
C SER A 928 -21.19 19.61 -23.27
N VAL A 929 -20.47 20.63 -22.77
CA VAL A 929 -20.34 21.94 -23.43
C VAL A 929 -18.86 22.24 -23.76
N GLY A 930 -18.56 22.63 -25.00
CA GLY A 930 -17.23 23.09 -25.45
C GLY A 930 -16.89 22.67 -26.90
N SER A 931 -16.33 23.57 -27.72
CA SER A 931 -16.09 23.35 -29.16
C SER A 931 -14.80 22.60 -29.52
N THR A 932 -13.85 22.47 -28.58
CA THR A 932 -12.55 21.80 -28.80
C THR A 932 -12.31 20.62 -27.85
N MET A 933 -12.92 20.62 -26.66
CA MET A 933 -12.90 19.52 -25.68
C MET A 933 -14.23 19.49 -24.90
N ALA A 934 -14.91 18.34 -24.88
CA ALA A 934 -16.12 18.14 -24.11
C ALA A 934 -15.86 18.26 -22.60
N ASN A 935 -16.72 18.98 -21.88
CA ASN A 935 -16.57 19.24 -20.45
C ASN A 935 -17.90 19.00 -19.73
N LEU A 936 -17.93 17.98 -18.88
CA LEU A 936 -19.10 17.61 -18.10
C LEU A 936 -19.28 18.61 -16.95
N ASN A 937 -20.51 19.04 -16.69
CA ASN A 937 -20.83 19.92 -15.57
C ASN A 937 -21.84 19.25 -14.61
N GLN A 938 -21.94 19.78 -13.39
CA GLN A 938 -22.83 19.21 -12.38
C GLN A 938 -24.31 19.26 -12.80
N ALA A 939 -24.72 20.28 -13.55
CA ALA A 939 -26.10 20.43 -14.00
C ALA A 939 -26.49 19.32 -15.00
N ALA A 940 -25.58 18.92 -15.88
CA ALA A 940 -25.77 17.81 -16.81
C ALA A 940 -25.91 16.47 -16.09
N LEU A 941 -25.08 16.19 -15.08
CA LEU A 941 -25.25 15.01 -14.23
C LEU A 941 -26.54 15.09 -13.40
N PHE A 942 -26.92 16.27 -12.93
CA PHE A 942 -28.12 16.47 -12.14
C PHE A 942 -29.40 16.18 -12.94
N SER A 943 -29.45 16.61 -14.20
CA SER A 943 -30.60 16.40 -15.09
C SER A 943 -30.62 15.02 -15.76
N LEU A 944 -29.53 14.26 -15.70
CA LEU A 944 -29.41 12.94 -16.30
C LEU A 944 -30.46 12.00 -15.72
N LYS A 945 -31.35 11.50 -16.57
CA LYS A 945 -32.36 10.51 -16.19
C LYS A 945 -31.79 9.11 -16.33
N ILE A 946 -31.94 8.31 -15.28
CA ILE A 946 -31.51 6.91 -15.26
C ILE A 946 -32.65 6.02 -14.77
N GLN A 947 -32.61 4.76 -15.21
CA GLN A 947 -33.47 3.70 -14.72
C GLN A 947 -32.99 3.24 -13.33
N VAL A 948 -33.95 3.06 -12.43
CA VAL A 948 -33.72 2.69 -11.03
C VAL A 948 -34.57 1.46 -10.70
N PRO A 949 -33.96 0.26 -10.68
CA PRO A 949 -34.58 -0.96 -10.17
C PRO A 949 -34.81 -0.86 -8.65
N PRO A 950 -35.58 -1.79 -8.05
CA PRO A 950 -35.52 -2.04 -6.62
C PRO A 950 -34.08 -2.32 -6.13
N MET A 951 -33.75 -1.92 -4.90
CA MET A 951 -32.37 -2.01 -4.36
C MET A 951 -31.79 -3.44 -4.42
N GLU A 952 -32.61 -4.45 -4.15
CA GLU A 952 -32.20 -5.86 -4.25
C GLU A 952 -31.81 -6.25 -5.68
N ALA A 953 -32.60 -5.81 -6.67
CA ALA A 953 -32.28 -6.03 -8.07
C ALA A 953 -31.02 -5.27 -8.50
N GLN A 954 -30.78 -4.05 -7.97
CA GLN A 954 -29.54 -3.31 -8.22
C GLN A 954 -28.32 -4.10 -7.73
N ARG A 955 -28.36 -4.60 -6.49
CA ARG A 955 -27.28 -5.42 -5.90
C ARG A 955 -27.06 -6.71 -6.67
N ALA A 956 -28.12 -7.43 -7.04
CA ALA A 956 -28.03 -8.66 -7.82
C ALA A 956 -27.41 -8.44 -9.21
N ILE A 957 -27.78 -7.33 -9.89
CA ILE A 957 -27.20 -6.96 -11.18
C ILE A 957 -25.72 -6.59 -11.02
N ALA A 958 -25.37 -5.83 -9.99
CA ALA A 958 -23.99 -5.45 -9.70
C ALA A 958 -23.12 -6.68 -9.39
N GLU A 959 -23.64 -7.63 -8.61
CA GLU A 959 -22.98 -8.90 -8.27
C GLU A 959 -22.76 -9.76 -9.54
N ALA A 960 -23.81 -9.97 -10.35
CA ALA A 960 -23.71 -10.76 -11.58
C ALA A 960 -22.68 -10.18 -12.58
N LEU A 961 -22.59 -8.86 -12.70
CA LEU A 961 -21.58 -8.21 -13.55
C LEU A 961 -20.17 -8.30 -12.95
N SER A 962 -20.06 -8.29 -11.62
CA SER A 962 -18.78 -8.44 -10.90
C SER A 962 -18.23 -9.86 -10.99
N ASP A 963 -19.09 -10.88 -11.01
CA ASP A 963 -18.69 -12.28 -11.25
C ASP A 963 -18.06 -12.48 -12.64
N VAL A 964 -18.62 -11.82 -13.66
CA VAL A 964 -18.05 -11.84 -15.03
C VAL A 964 -16.70 -11.12 -15.08
N ASP A 965 -16.53 -10.04 -14.32
CA ASP A 965 -15.23 -9.39 -14.14
C ASP A 965 -14.22 -10.30 -13.45
N GLY A 966 -14.65 -11.04 -12.43
CA GLY A 966 -13.85 -12.09 -11.79
C GLY A 966 -13.39 -13.16 -12.78
N LEU A 967 -14.28 -13.59 -13.68
CA LEU A 967 -13.94 -14.56 -14.74
C LEU A 967 -12.93 -14.00 -15.76
N LEU A 968 -13.08 -12.73 -16.18
CA LEU A 968 -12.13 -12.07 -17.08
C LEU A 968 -10.72 -12.02 -16.45
N VAL A 969 -10.63 -11.62 -15.17
CA VAL A 969 -9.36 -11.62 -14.42
C VAL A 969 -8.77 -13.03 -14.32
N ALA A 970 -9.59 -14.06 -14.11
CA ALA A 970 -9.13 -15.44 -14.08
C ALA A 970 -8.60 -15.92 -15.44
N LEU A 971 -9.25 -15.54 -16.54
CA LEU A 971 -8.79 -15.86 -17.90
C LEU A 971 -7.46 -15.17 -18.23
N ASP A 972 -7.28 -13.89 -17.86
CA ASP A 972 -6.02 -13.18 -18.07
C ASP A 972 -4.86 -13.83 -17.28
N LYS A 973 -5.12 -14.25 -16.04
CA LYS A 973 -4.14 -15.03 -15.25
C LYS A 973 -3.81 -16.37 -15.89
N LEU A 974 -4.79 -17.07 -16.44
CA LEU A 974 -4.58 -18.35 -17.12
C LEU A 974 -3.76 -18.18 -18.40
N ILE A 975 -4.05 -17.15 -19.22
CA ILE A 975 -3.29 -16.80 -20.42
C ILE A 975 -1.83 -16.51 -20.05
N ALA A 976 -1.60 -15.72 -18.99
CA ALA A 976 -0.26 -15.44 -18.49
C ALA A 976 0.48 -16.73 -18.07
N LYS A 977 -0.20 -17.63 -17.35
CA LYS A 977 0.37 -18.94 -16.97
C LYS A 977 0.70 -19.80 -18.18
N LYS A 978 -0.18 -19.88 -19.19
CA LYS A 978 0.06 -20.63 -20.43
C LYS A 978 1.23 -20.08 -21.24
N ARG A 979 1.40 -18.76 -21.28
CA ARG A 979 2.58 -18.11 -21.88
C ARG A 979 3.88 -18.49 -21.17
N ALA A 980 3.88 -18.54 -19.84
CA ALA A 980 5.04 -18.98 -19.06
C ALA A 980 5.38 -20.47 -19.34
N ILE A 981 4.38 -21.35 -19.39
CA ILE A 981 4.56 -22.77 -19.75
C ILE A 981 5.17 -22.89 -21.15
N LYS A 982 4.65 -22.15 -22.13
CA LYS A 982 5.19 -22.14 -23.50
C LYS A 982 6.65 -21.67 -23.50
N GLN A 983 6.98 -20.61 -22.77
CA GLN A 983 8.35 -20.12 -22.66
C GLN A 983 9.30 -21.17 -22.08
N ALA A 984 8.89 -21.87 -21.02
CA ALA A 984 9.66 -22.97 -20.44
C ALA A 984 9.83 -24.14 -21.42
N ALA A 985 8.76 -24.55 -22.11
CA ALA A 985 8.80 -25.60 -23.12
C ALA A 985 9.76 -25.25 -24.27
N MET A 986 9.74 -24.00 -24.76
CA MET A 986 10.69 -23.51 -25.78
C MET A 986 12.14 -23.65 -25.29
N GLN A 987 12.44 -23.24 -24.06
CA GLN A 987 13.81 -23.34 -23.52
C GLN A 987 14.31 -24.78 -23.42
N GLN A 988 13.43 -25.75 -23.15
CA GLN A 988 13.79 -27.15 -23.04
C GLN A 988 13.87 -27.87 -24.38
N LEU A 989 12.84 -27.70 -25.23
CA LEU A 989 12.70 -28.41 -26.50
C LEU A 989 13.66 -27.88 -27.57
N LEU A 990 13.84 -26.56 -27.67
CA LEU A 990 14.72 -25.97 -28.70
C LEU A 990 16.22 -26.17 -28.41
N THR A 991 16.58 -26.55 -27.18
CA THR A 991 17.96 -26.84 -26.78
C THR A 991 18.28 -28.32 -26.67
N GLY A 992 17.26 -29.18 -26.83
CA GLY A 992 17.40 -30.63 -26.67
C GLY A 992 17.64 -31.08 -25.23
N LYS A 993 17.43 -30.20 -24.23
CA LYS A 993 17.47 -30.54 -22.80
C LYS A 993 16.39 -31.57 -22.45
N THR A 994 15.23 -31.44 -23.09
CA THR A 994 14.14 -32.41 -23.05
C THR A 994 13.86 -32.86 -24.48
N ARG A 995 13.74 -34.18 -24.69
CA ARG A 995 13.46 -34.79 -25.99
C ARG A 995 12.01 -35.25 -26.03
N LEU A 996 11.35 -35.11 -27.18
CA LEU A 996 10.00 -35.64 -27.34
C LEU A 996 10.03 -37.18 -27.33
N PRO A 997 9.02 -37.87 -26.76
CA PRO A 997 8.94 -39.32 -26.78
C PRO A 997 9.06 -39.89 -28.21
N GLY A 998 9.87 -40.94 -28.37
CA GLY A 998 10.12 -41.56 -29.68
C GLY A 998 11.34 -41.02 -30.44
N PHE A 999 12.02 -39.99 -29.91
CA PHE A 999 13.25 -39.44 -30.49
C PHE A 999 14.45 -39.62 -29.55
N SER A 1000 15.48 -40.32 -30.02
CA SER A 1000 16.72 -40.56 -29.25
C SER A 1000 18.01 -40.31 -30.04
N GLY A 1001 17.90 -39.95 -31.33
CA GLY A 1001 19.05 -39.66 -32.19
C GLY A 1001 19.88 -38.48 -31.68
N ALA A 1002 21.19 -38.50 -31.93
CA ALA A 1002 22.08 -37.40 -31.55
C ALA A 1002 21.83 -36.17 -32.43
N TRP A 1003 21.77 -34.99 -31.82
CA TRP A 1003 21.71 -33.74 -32.58
C TRP A 1003 23.09 -33.37 -33.12
N GLU A 1004 23.14 -32.92 -34.37
CA GLU A 1004 24.35 -32.57 -35.10
C GLU A 1004 24.57 -31.05 -35.14
N THR A 1005 25.83 -30.62 -35.09
CA THR A 1005 26.19 -29.20 -35.28
C THR A 1005 26.20 -28.87 -36.76
N LYS A 1006 25.46 -27.83 -37.15
CA LYS A 1006 25.36 -27.33 -38.53
C LYS A 1006 25.59 -25.83 -38.55
N ARG A 1007 26.35 -25.35 -39.53
CA ARG A 1007 26.56 -23.92 -39.78
C ARG A 1007 25.46 -23.42 -40.72
N LEU A 1008 24.73 -22.39 -40.29
CA LEU A 1008 23.55 -21.92 -41.02
C LEU A 1008 23.88 -21.39 -42.42
N GLY A 1009 25.06 -20.79 -42.59
CA GLY A 1009 25.55 -20.25 -43.86
C GLY A 1009 25.67 -21.26 -44.98
N ASP A 1010 25.85 -22.55 -44.66
CA ASP A 1010 26.00 -23.62 -45.64
C ASP A 1010 24.64 -24.12 -46.17
N HIS A 1011 23.55 -23.66 -45.55
CA HIS A 1011 22.18 -24.13 -45.78
C HIS A 1011 21.16 -23.00 -45.96
N VAL A 1012 21.62 -21.79 -46.32
CA VAL A 1012 20.76 -20.61 -46.48
C VAL A 1012 21.03 -19.87 -47.78
N THR A 1013 19.96 -19.47 -48.48
CA THR A 1013 20.00 -18.51 -49.58
C THR A 1013 19.41 -17.18 -49.12
N PHE A 1014 20.19 -16.09 -49.13
CA PHE A 1014 19.67 -14.77 -48.79
C PHE A 1014 19.00 -14.10 -49.99
N LEU A 1015 17.81 -13.56 -49.77
CA LEU A 1015 16.97 -12.93 -50.79
C LEU A 1015 17.20 -11.40 -50.86
N ARG A 1016 16.89 -10.79 -52.00
CA ARG A 1016 16.96 -9.33 -52.21
C ARG A 1016 15.75 -8.65 -51.57
N ASN A 1017 16.02 -7.72 -50.66
CA ASN A 1017 15.02 -6.90 -49.97
C ASN A 1017 14.94 -5.49 -50.55
N GLY A 1018 13.78 -4.85 -50.37
CA GLY A 1018 13.53 -3.48 -50.80
C GLY A 1018 14.20 -2.44 -49.91
N VAL A 1019 14.29 -1.21 -50.41
CA VAL A 1019 14.88 -0.06 -49.69
C VAL A 1019 13.87 1.07 -49.48
N ASN A 1020 12.59 0.82 -49.76
CA ASN A 1020 11.53 1.81 -49.71
C ASN A 1020 11.08 2.06 -48.26
N PRO A 1021 11.13 3.32 -47.79
CA PRO A 1021 10.61 3.66 -46.47
C PRO A 1021 9.08 3.60 -46.45
N ARG A 1022 8.49 3.40 -45.26
CA ARG A 1022 7.04 3.22 -45.08
C ARG A 1022 6.19 4.36 -45.66
N ALA A 1023 6.70 5.59 -45.70
CA ALA A 1023 6.03 6.76 -46.27
C ALA A 1023 5.77 6.66 -47.79
N GLU A 1024 6.47 5.76 -48.48
CA GLU A 1024 6.33 5.53 -49.93
C GLU A 1024 5.48 4.30 -50.29
N LEU A 1025 4.84 3.67 -49.30
CA LEU A 1025 4.04 2.45 -49.46
C LEU A 1025 2.54 2.78 -49.40
N THR A 1026 1.72 1.96 -50.06
CA THR A 1026 0.24 2.08 -50.03
C THR A 1026 -0.39 0.82 -49.44
N MET A 1027 -1.72 0.76 -49.28
CA MET A 1027 -2.41 -0.44 -48.75
C MET A 1027 -3.09 -1.29 -49.83
N ASP A 1028 -3.17 -0.74 -51.05
CA ASP A 1028 -3.98 -1.17 -52.17
C ASP A 1028 -3.17 -1.58 -53.41
N ALA A 1029 -1.83 -1.55 -53.35
CA ALA A 1029 -0.95 -2.00 -54.42
C ALA A 1029 -0.86 -3.55 -54.48
N PRO A 1030 -0.53 -4.13 -55.65
CA PRO A 1030 -0.66 -5.57 -55.90
C PRO A 1030 0.40 -6.45 -55.21
N VAL A 1031 1.53 -5.87 -54.77
CA VAL A 1031 2.62 -6.62 -54.13
C VAL A 1031 2.70 -6.24 -52.66
N LYS A 1032 2.51 -7.17 -51.73
CA LYS A 1032 2.66 -6.94 -50.30
C LYS A 1032 4.12 -6.73 -49.93
N TYR A 1033 4.36 -5.82 -48.98
CA TYR A 1033 5.69 -5.35 -48.61
C TYR A 1033 5.89 -5.52 -47.10
N LEU A 1034 6.75 -6.46 -46.69
CA LEU A 1034 7.04 -6.72 -45.29
C LEU A 1034 8.11 -5.77 -44.77
N HIS A 1035 7.72 -4.79 -43.95
CA HIS A 1035 8.63 -3.81 -43.37
C HIS A 1035 9.09 -4.26 -41.98
N TYR A 1036 10.30 -3.87 -41.55
CA TYR A 1036 10.86 -4.27 -40.25
C TYR A 1036 9.95 -3.94 -39.06
N GLY A 1037 9.23 -2.82 -39.13
CA GLY A 1037 8.23 -2.43 -38.13
C GLY A 1037 7.13 -3.47 -37.95
N ASP A 1038 6.69 -4.15 -39.01
CA ASP A 1038 5.65 -5.18 -38.93
C ASP A 1038 6.17 -6.45 -38.22
N ILE A 1039 7.50 -6.69 -38.24
CA ILE A 1039 8.16 -7.75 -37.47
C ILE A 1039 8.20 -7.39 -35.99
N HIS A 1040 8.52 -6.13 -35.67
CA HIS A 1040 8.61 -5.66 -34.28
C HIS A 1040 7.25 -5.50 -33.59
N THR A 1041 6.18 -5.26 -34.35
CA THR A 1041 4.82 -5.14 -33.81
C THR A 1041 4.07 -6.47 -33.75
N SER A 1042 4.53 -7.52 -34.42
CA SER A 1042 3.86 -8.84 -34.43
C SER A 1042 4.14 -9.65 -33.16
N ASN A 1043 3.10 -10.15 -32.50
CA ASN A 1043 3.24 -11.09 -31.38
C ASN A 1043 3.39 -12.55 -31.83
N ASP A 1044 3.16 -12.82 -33.12
CA ASP A 1044 3.29 -14.14 -33.71
C ASP A 1044 4.70 -14.40 -34.22
N VAL A 1045 5.03 -15.67 -34.38
CA VAL A 1045 6.31 -16.13 -34.96
C VAL A 1045 6.17 -16.48 -36.45
N ARG A 1046 4.93 -16.53 -36.93
CA ARG A 1046 4.56 -16.75 -38.33
C ARG A 1046 3.70 -15.60 -38.81
N LEU A 1047 3.77 -15.32 -40.11
CA LEU A 1047 2.99 -14.28 -40.76
C LEU A 1047 2.27 -14.88 -41.95
N ASN A 1048 0.95 -14.75 -41.96
CA ASN A 1048 0.11 -15.07 -43.11
C ASN A 1048 -0.34 -13.77 -43.81
N PRO A 1049 0.27 -13.38 -44.94
CA PRO A 1049 -0.01 -12.12 -45.61
C PRO A 1049 -1.41 -12.04 -46.25
N ARG A 1050 -2.18 -13.14 -46.31
CA ARG A 1050 -3.57 -13.14 -46.80
C ARG A 1050 -4.56 -12.53 -45.81
N VAL A 1051 -4.33 -12.81 -44.53
CA VAL A 1051 -5.21 -12.39 -43.43
C VAL A 1051 -4.63 -11.23 -42.64
N THR A 1052 -3.35 -10.91 -42.85
CA THR A 1052 -2.68 -9.80 -42.17
C THR A 1052 -2.74 -8.54 -43.02
N ALA A 1053 -3.29 -7.46 -42.46
CA ALA A 1053 -3.24 -6.15 -43.08
C ALA A 1053 -1.80 -5.62 -43.09
N MET A 1054 -1.26 -5.32 -44.28
CA MET A 1054 0.13 -4.88 -44.42
C MET A 1054 0.33 -3.97 -45.65
N PRO A 1055 1.34 -3.08 -45.63
CA PRO A 1055 1.64 -2.20 -46.73
C PRO A 1055 2.01 -2.98 -48.00
N SER A 1056 1.95 -2.26 -49.11
CA SER A 1056 2.11 -2.80 -50.45
C SER A 1056 2.88 -1.82 -51.34
N LEU A 1057 3.49 -2.38 -52.37
CA LEU A 1057 4.37 -1.71 -53.31
C LEU A 1057 3.86 -1.93 -54.74
N PRO A 1058 3.86 -0.90 -55.61
CA PRO A 1058 3.54 -1.07 -57.02
C PRO A 1058 4.46 -2.08 -57.70
N GLN A 1059 3.90 -2.86 -58.63
CA GLN A 1059 4.62 -4.01 -59.21
C GLN A 1059 5.90 -3.62 -59.96
N GLU A 1060 5.93 -2.43 -60.58
CA GLU A 1060 7.13 -1.92 -61.26
C GLU A 1060 8.32 -1.74 -60.32
N ARG A 1061 8.06 -1.27 -59.09
CA ARG A 1061 9.09 -1.05 -58.07
C ARG A 1061 9.53 -2.36 -57.40
N ALA A 1062 8.67 -3.37 -57.42
CA ALA A 1062 8.96 -4.70 -56.88
C ALA A 1062 9.72 -5.62 -57.85
N ARG A 1063 9.95 -5.23 -59.12
CA ARG A 1063 10.52 -6.12 -60.16
C ARG A 1063 11.91 -6.67 -59.82
N ALA A 1064 12.73 -5.91 -59.11
CA ALA A 1064 14.11 -6.29 -58.79
C ALA A 1064 14.25 -7.06 -57.45
N LEU A 1065 13.13 -7.25 -56.73
CA LEU A 1065 13.08 -7.89 -55.42
C LEU A 1065 12.65 -9.35 -55.52
N ASP A 1066 13.24 -10.20 -54.68
CA ASP A 1066 12.88 -11.61 -54.65
C ASP A 1066 11.53 -11.82 -53.97
N ARG A 1067 10.71 -12.71 -54.52
CA ARG A 1067 9.41 -13.07 -53.94
C ARG A 1067 9.62 -14.03 -52.78
N LEU A 1068 8.99 -13.70 -51.66
CA LEU A 1068 8.91 -14.57 -50.50
C LEU A 1068 8.03 -15.78 -50.81
N GLN A 1069 8.35 -16.89 -50.19
CA GLN A 1069 7.66 -18.18 -50.30
C GLN A 1069 7.36 -18.71 -48.90
N ASP A 1070 6.46 -19.69 -48.82
CA ASP A 1070 6.14 -20.37 -47.58
C ASP A 1070 7.40 -21.03 -46.99
N GLY A 1071 7.70 -20.69 -45.73
CA GLY A 1071 8.89 -21.11 -45.02
C GLY A 1071 10.09 -20.17 -45.16
N ASP A 1072 10.00 -19.06 -45.90
CA ASP A 1072 11.05 -18.03 -45.83
C ASP A 1072 11.03 -17.36 -44.45
N LEU A 1073 12.21 -17.10 -43.89
CA LEU A 1073 12.36 -16.43 -42.60
C LEU A 1073 12.89 -15.02 -42.83
N VAL A 1074 12.16 -14.02 -42.33
CA VAL A 1074 12.52 -12.61 -42.50
C VAL A 1074 12.90 -12.02 -41.14
N PHE A 1075 14.14 -11.55 -41.03
CA PHE A 1075 14.70 -10.95 -39.82
C PHE A 1075 14.64 -9.43 -39.89
N ALA A 1076 14.40 -8.76 -38.77
CA ALA A 1076 14.72 -7.34 -38.61
C ALA A 1076 16.24 -7.16 -38.49
N ASP A 1077 16.82 -6.27 -39.31
CA ASP A 1077 18.27 -6.06 -39.33
C ASP A 1077 18.77 -5.09 -38.26
N ALA A 1078 17.86 -4.34 -37.61
CA ALA A 1078 18.18 -3.38 -36.57
C ALA A 1078 17.08 -3.26 -35.50
N SER A 1079 17.48 -2.92 -34.28
CA SER A 1079 16.59 -2.55 -33.17
C SER A 1079 17.27 -1.56 -32.22
N GLU A 1080 16.49 -0.77 -31.48
CA GLU A 1080 16.98 0.14 -30.44
C GLU A 1080 17.45 -0.61 -29.18
N ASP A 1081 16.98 -1.85 -29.02
CA ASP A 1081 17.30 -2.71 -27.89
C ASP A 1081 17.94 -4.03 -28.37
N MET A 1082 18.74 -4.64 -27.49
CA MET A 1082 19.46 -5.89 -27.76
C MET A 1082 18.56 -7.12 -27.94
N ASP A 1083 17.32 -7.07 -27.46
CA ASP A 1083 16.38 -8.19 -27.52
C ASP A 1083 15.57 -8.18 -28.81
N GLY A 1084 15.36 -7.03 -29.45
CA GLY A 1084 14.72 -6.87 -30.75
C GLY A 1084 15.64 -7.15 -31.95
N VAL A 1085 16.97 -7.14 -31.78
CA VAL A 1085 17.89 -7.48 -32.87
C VAL A 1085 17.66 -8.91 -33.34
N CYS A 1086 17.50 -9.09 -34.66
CA CYS A 1086 17.28 -10.40 -35.28
C CYS A 1086 15.95 -11.07 -34.87
N ARG A 1087 14.95 -10.29 -34.43
CA ARG A 1087 13.56 -10.73 -34.38
C ARG A 1087 13.12 -11.16 -35.79
N SER A 1088 12.33 -12.23 -35.89
CA SER A 1088 11.96 -12.79 -37.20
C SER A 1088 10.53 -13.31 -37.28
N LEU A 1089 10.04 -13.40 -38.52
CA LEU A 1089 8.76 -14.03 -38.87
C LEU A 1089 8.98 -15.04 -39.99
N GLU A 1090 8.43 -16.25 -39.81
CA GLU A 1090 8.34 -17.24 -40.89
C GLU A 1090 7.08 -16.97 -41.72
N ILE A 1091 7.22 -16.98 -43.04
CA ILE A 1091 6.16 -16.65 -43.98
C ILE A 1091 5.31 -17.88 -44.30
N GLU A 1092 3.99 -17.73 -44.35
CA GLU A 1092 3.05 -18.79 -44.76
C GLU A 1092 1.87 -18.22 -45.57
N GLY A 1093 1.21 -19.07 -46.37
CA GLY A 1093 0.00 -18.69 -47.11
C GLY A 1093 0.25 -17.80 -48.33
N VAL A 1094 1.43 -17.84 -48.93
CA VAL A 1094 1.85 -17.01 -50.06
C VAL A 1094 1.59 -17.56 -51.49
N PRO A 1095 1.15 -18.82 -51.78
CA PRO A 1095 1.05 -19.34 -53.15
C PRO A 1095 0.25 -18.51 -54.17
N GLU A 1096 -0.63 -17.61 -53.74
CA GLU A 1096 -1.56 -16.84 -54.59
C GLU A 1096 -1.40 -15.31 -54.46
N ILE A 1097 -0.39 -14.85 -53.71
CA ILE A 1097 -0.15 -13.41 -53.47
C ILE A 1097 1.35 -13.08 -53.59
N GLU A 1098 1.68 -11.93 -54.17
CA GLU A 1098 3.08 -11.51 -54.25
C GLU A 1098 3.49 -10.79 -52.97
N VAL A 1099 4.56 -11.26 -52.31
CA VAL A 1099 5.11 -10.66 -51.08
C VAL A 1099 6.61 -10.49 -51.24
N VAL A 1100 7.14 -9.34 -50.81
CA VAL A 1100 8.58 -9.02 -50.82
C VAL A 1100 9.03 -8.54 -49.44
N ALA A 1101 10.29 -8.80 -49.10
CA ALA A 1101 10.91 -8.25 -47.90
C ALA A 1101 11.35 -6.80 -48.14
N GLY A 1102 11.20 -5.95 -47.12
CA GLY A 1102 11.34 -4.50 -47.25
C GLY A 1102 12.57 -3.89 -46.60
N LEU A 1103 12.53 -2.57 -46.41
CA LEU A 1103 13.59 -1.81 -45.76
C LEU A 1103 13.85 -2.32 -44.33
N HIS A 1104 15.12 -2.40 -43.94
CA HIS A 1104 15.59 -2.90 -42.64
C HIS A 1104 15.25 -4.37 -42.34
N THR A 1105 15.19 -5.20 -43.39
CA THR A 1105 14.96 -6.64 -43.25
C THR A 1105 16.04 -7.48 -43.93
N ILE A 1106 16.25 -8.68 -43.41
CA ILE A 1106 17.08 -9.72 -44.03
C ILE A 1106 16.20 -10.93 -44.28
N ALA A 1107 15.90 -11.24 -45.55
CA ALA A 1107 15.13 -12.41 -45.92
C ALA A 1107 16.05 -13.60 -46.23
N ALA A 1108 15.73 -14.75 -45.66
CA ALA A 1108 16.52 -15.97 -45.71
C ALA A 1108 15.65 -17.18 -46.08
N ARG A 1109 16.07 -17.91 -47.12
CA ARG A 1109 15.47 -19.17 -47.55
C ARG A 1109 16.38 -20.33 -47.14
N PHE A 1110 15.98 -21.06 -46.11
CA PHE A 1110 16.74 -22.19 -45.57
C PHE A 1110 16.38 -23.51 -46.27
N ASP A 1111 17.36 -24.42 -46.37
CA ASP A 1111 17.10 -25.80 -46.77
C ASP A 1111 16.21 -26.50 -45.74
N LYS A 1112 15.00 -26.88 -46.19
CA LYS A 1112 13.98 -27.55 -45.36
C LYS A 1112 14.40 -28.94 -44.84
N ALA A 1113 15.39 -29.58 -45.46
CA ALA A 1113 15.93 -30.84 -44.95
C ALA A 1113 16.81 -30.63 -43.70
N ILE A 1114 17.28 -29.39 -43.48
CA ILE A 1114 18.16 -29.01 -42.39
C ILE A 1114 17.42 -28.21 -41.32
N LEU A 1115 16.61 -27.24 -41.74
CA LEU A 1115 15.74 -26.43 -40.89
C LEU A 1115 14.30 -26.54 -41.38
N ALA A 1116 13.52 -27.40 -40.72
CA ALA A 1116 12.14 -27.67 -41.08
C ALA A 1116 11.27 -26.40 -40.96
N ASN A 1117 10.29 -26.28 -41.85
CA ASN A 1117 9.24 -25.26 -41.73
C ASN A 1117 8.52 -25.42 -40.39
N GLY A 1118 8.14 -24.29 -39.79
CA GLY A 1118 7.53 -24.22 -38.47
C GLY A 1118 8.52 -24.24 -37.32
N PHE A 1119 9.62 -25.00 -37.40
CA PHE A 1119 10.68 -25.02 -36.37
C PHE A 1119 11.51 -23.73 -36.41
N LYS A 1120 11.89 -23.30 -37.62
CA LYS A 1120 12.70 -22.09 -37.83
C LYS A 1120 12.00 -20.79 -37.43
N ALA A 1121 10.66 -20.74 -37.36
CA ALA A 1121 9.94 -19.62 -36.73
C ALA A 1121 10.42 -19.32 -35.30
N TYR A 1122 10.87 -20.35 -34.59
CA TYR A 1122 11.32 -20.24 -33.20
C TYR A 1122 12.84 -20.05 -33.05
N LEU A 1123 13.60 -19.93 -34.15
CA LEU A 1123 15.06 -19.79 -34.15
C LEU A 1123 15.53 -18.60 -33.28
N GLN A 1124 14.78 -17.51 -33.29
CA GLN A 1124 15.03 -16.31 -32.47
C GLN A 1124 14.91 -16.55 -30.96
N PHE A 1125 14.33 -17.68 -30.52
CA PHE A 1125 14.24 -18.06 -29.11
C PHE A 1125 15.29 -19.10 -28.70
N CYS A 1126 16.06 -19.64 -29.66
CA CYS A 1126 17.15 -20.56 -29.36
C CYS A 1126 18.30 -19.80 -28.67
N PRO A 1127 18.70 -20.15 -27.45
CA PRO A 1127 19.76 -19.45 -26.71
C PRO A 1127 21.08 -19.38 -27.48
N THR A 1128 21.49 -20.49 -28.11
CA THR A 1128 22.71 -20.58 -28.93
C THR A 1128 22.70 -19.63 -30.11
N PHE A 1129 21.54 -19.45 -30.77
CA PHE A 1129 21.38 -18.50 -31.86
C PHE A 1129 21.46 -17.07 -31.34
N ARG A 1130 20.70 -16.75 -30.28
CA ARG A 1130 20.68 -15.40 -29.68
C ARG A 1130 22.03 -14.96 -29.15
N GLU A 1131 22.76 -15.82 -28.44
CA GLU A 1131 24.06 -15.45 -27.87
C GLU A 1131 25.09 -15.15 -28.95
N GLN A 1132 25.12 -15.95 -30.03
CA GLN A 1132 26.04 -15.69 -31.15
C GLN A 1132 25.68 -14.39 -31.88
N ILE A 1133 24.38 -14.13 -32.11
CA ILE A 1133 23.94 -12.86 -32.71
C ILE A 1133 24.25 -11.67 -31.80
N LYS A 1134 24.01 -11.75 -30.48
CA LYS A 1134 24.32 -10.67 -29.52
C LYS A 1134 25.81 -10.33 -29.46
N ARG A 1135 26.69 -11.32 -29.65
CA ARG A 1135 28.15 -11.10 -29.72
C ARG A 1135 28.60 -10.41 -31.01
N LEU A 1136 27.84 -10.58 -32.09
CA LEU A 1136 28.16 -10.05 -33.42
C LEU A 1136 27.45 -8.73 -33.73
N ALA A 1137 26.30 -8.46 -33.10
CA ALA A 1137 25.55 -7.23 -33.27
C ALA A 1137 26.35 -6.03 -32.74
N ALA A 1138 26.31 -4.91 -33.46
CA ALA A 1138 27.10 -3.71 -33.15
C ALA A 1138 26.25 -2.43 -33.21
N GLY A 1139 26.58 -1.44 -32.37
CA GLY A 1139 25.90 -0.13 -32.33
C GLY A 1139 25.87 0.48 -30.93
N THR A 1140 25.73 1.81 -30.81
CA THR A 1140 25.68 2.53 -29.52
C THR A 1140 24.27 3.01 -29.12
N LYS A 1141 23.37 3.17 -30.08
CA LYS A 1141 21.96 3.56 -29.87
C LYS A 1141 20.97 2.64 -30.59
N VAL A 1142 21.37 2.16 -31.77
CA VAL A 1142 20.63 1.18 -32.57
C VAL A 1142 21.62 0.08 -32.89
N TYR A 1143 21.25 -1.14 -32.56
CA TYR A 1143 22.08 -2.31 -32.76
C TYR A 1143 21.69 -2.99 -34.07
N ALA A 1144 22.68 -3.27 -34.91
CA ALA A 1144 22.46 -3.83 -36.24
C ALA A 1144 23.07 -5.24 -36.37
N THR A 1145 22.44 -6.07 -37.22
CA THR A 1145 22.93 -7.37 -37.66
C THR A 1145 22.98 -7.45 -39.19
N HIS A 1146 23.77 -8.38 -39.71
CA HIS A 1146 24.02 -8.53 -41.14
C HIS A 1146 23.90 -9.98 -41.59
N ARG A 1147 23.75 -10.21 -42.90
CA ARG A 1147 23.68 -11.55 -43.52
C ARG A 1147 24.84 -12.44 -43.11
N SER A 1148 26.06 -11.88 -43.03
CA SER A 1148 27.26 -12.59 -42.59
C SER A 1148 27.16 -13.09 -41.14
N HIS A 1149 26.51 -12.35 -40.25
CA HIS A 1149 26.33 -12.75 -38.85
C HIS A 1149 25.39 -13.94 -38.73
N ILE A 1150 24.26 -13.91 -39.47
CA ILE A 1150 23.31 -15.03 -39.53
C ILE A 1150 23.97 -16.26 -40.16
N ALA A 1151 24.74 -16.07 -41.24
CA ALA A 1151 25.45 -17.15 -41.92
C ALA A 1151 26.54 -17.80 -41.05
N SER A 1152 27.16 -17.05 -40.13
CA SER A 1152 28.21 -17.58 -39.26
C SER A 1152 27.68 -18.39 -38.08
N VAL A 1153 26.37 -18.37 -37.80
CA VAL A 1153 25.84 -19.07 -36.62
C VAL A 1153 25.96 -20.57 -36.78
N GLU A 1154 26.51 -21.22 -35.75
CA GLU A 1154 26.54 -22.68 -35.63
C GLU A 1154 25.48 -23.13 -34.63
N MET A 1155 24.63 -24.07 -35.05
CA MET A 1155 23.54 -24.60 -34.24
C MET A 1155 23.61 -26.11 -34.15
N ARG A 1156 23.35 -26.63 -32.95
CA ARG A 1156 23.09 -28.05 -32.75
C ARG A 1156 21.61 -28.32 -33.04
N LEU A 1157 21.31 -29.13 -34.03
CA LEU A 1157 19.96 -29.34 -34.55
C LEU A 1157 19.54 -30.82 -34.52
N PRO A 1158 18.26 -31.12 -34.21
CA PRO A 1158 17.68 -32.44 -34.40
C PRO A 1158 17.51 -32.80 -35.88
N ASP A 1159 17.13 -34.04 -36.17
CA ASP A 1159 16.63 -34.40 -37.49
C ASP A 1159 15.31 -33.66 -37.82
N ALA A 1160 14.97 -33.59 -39.11
CA ALA A 1160 13.81 -32.83 -39.57
C ALA A 1160 12.47 -33.35 -38.99
N LYS A 1161 12.35 -34.65 -38.65
CA LYS A 1161 11.11 -35.22 -38.10
C LYS A 1161 10.89 -34.74 -36.67
N GLU A 1162 11.94 -34.73 -35.86
CA GLU A 1162 11.87 -34.18 -34.51
C GLU A 1162 11.66 -32.66 -34.52
N GLN A 1163 12.30 -31.93 -35.44
CA GLN A 1163 12.02 -30.49 -35.62
C GLN A 1163 10.54 -30.22 -35.92
N THR A 1164 9.93 -30.99 -36.82
CA THR A 1164 8.49 -30.87 -37.13
C THR A 1164 7.62 -31.19 -35.91
N ALA A 1165 7.98 -32.21 -35.12
CA ALA A 1165 7.25 -32.57 -33.90
C ALA A 1165 7.34 -31.48 -32.82
N ILE A 1166 8.53 -30.89 -32.61
CA ILE A 1166 8.73 -29.76 -31.69
C ILE A 1166 7.91 -28.55 -32.15
N ALA A 1167 7.96 -28.25 -33.45
CA ALA A 1167 7.19 -27.15 -34.03
C ALA A 1167 5.68 -27.35 -33.85
N ALA A 1168 5.18 -28.58 -34.00
CA ALA A 1168 3.77 -28.91 -33.78
C ALA A 1168 3.35 -28.63 -32.33
N VAL A 1169 4.09 -29.13 -31.34
CA VAL A 1169 3.81 -28.89 -29.92
C VAL A 1169 3.77 -27.40 -29.60
N LEU A 1170 4.76 -26.63 -30.05
CA LEU A 1170 4.79 -25.18 -29.80
C LEU A 1170 3.65 -24.44 -30.52
N SER A 1171 3.26 -24.90 -31.72
CA SER A 1171 2.13 -24.34 -32.46
C SER A 1171 0.79 -24.65 -31.77
N ASP A 1172 0.64 -25.84 -31.19
CA ASP A 1172 -0.58 -26.22 -30.45
C ASP A 1172 -0.73 -25.37 -29.18
N MET A 1173 0.37 -25.09 -28.48
CA MET A 1173 0.38 -24.18 -27.34
C MET A 1173 0.01 -22.75 -27.76
N ASP A 1174 0.48 -22.29 -28.91
CA ASP A 1174 0.07 -21.01 -29.51
C ASP A 1174 -1.43 -20.98 -29.82
N ALA A 1175 -1.95 -22.05 -30.43
CA ALA A 1175 -3.38 -22.18 -30.70
C ALA A 1175 -4.23 -22.20 -29.43
N GLU A 1176 -3.77 -22.85 -28.35
CA GLU A 1176 -4.47 -22.87 -27.06
C GLU A 1176 -4.50 -21.47 -26.43
N ILE A 1177 -3.37 -20.75 -26.44
CA ILE A 1177 -3.29 -19.36 -25.96
C ILE A 1177 -4.24 -18.48 -26.77
N ALA A 1178 -4.22 -18.58 -28.10
CA ALA A 1178 -5.12 -17.84 -28.98
C ALA A 1178 -6.60 -18.18 -28.71
N ALA A 1179 -6.93 -19.44 -28.44
CA ALA A 1179 -8.29 -19.85 -28.08
C ALA A 1179 -8.74 -19.29 -26.73
N LEU A 1180 -7.83 -19.19 -25.75
CA LEU A 1180 -8.10 -18.55 -24.46
C LEU A 1180 -8.27 -17.04 -24.59
N GLU A 1181 -7.46 -16.39 -25.43
CA GLU A 1181 -7.61 -14.97 -25.76
C GLU A 1181 -8.94 -14.72 -26.46
N ALA A 1182 -9.31 -15.55 -27.44
CA ALA A 1182 -10.61 -15.49 -28.08
C ALA A 1182 -11.76 -15.74 -27.09
N ARG A 1183 -11.59 -16.65 -26.11
CA ARG A 1183 -12.57 -16.88 -25.05
C ARG A 1183 -12.69 -15.68 -24.12
N ARG A 1184 -11.59 -15.05 -23.72
CA ARG A 1184 -11.58 -13.81 -22.94
C ARG A 1184 -12.31 -12.71 -23.71
N ASP A 1185 -12.00 -12.54 -25.00
CA ASP A 1185 -12.61 -11.52 -25.83
C ASP A 1185 -14.11 -11.79 -26.04
N LYS A 1186 -14.51 -13.06 -26.23
CA LYS A 1186 -15.92 -13.48 -26.24
C LYS A 1186 -16.61 -13.25 -24.88
N THR A 1187 -15.92 -13.49 -23.77
CA THR A 1187 -16.45 -13.24 -22.41
C THR A 1187 -16.62 -11.74 -22.18
N ARG A 1188 -15.71 -10.92 -22.70
CA ARG A 1188 -15.81 -9.45 -22.70
C ARG A 1188 -17.00 -8.99 -23.54
N ALA A 1189 -17.22 -9.58 -24.71
CA ALA A 1189 -18.41 -9.32 -25.53
C ALA A 1189 -19.70 -9.80 -24.83
N LEU A 1190 -19.67 -10.95 -24.14
CA LEU A 1190 -20.79 -11.44 -23.35
C LEU A 1190 -21.12 -10.48 -22.20
N LYS A 1191 -20.10 -9.97 -21.49
CA LYS A 1191 -20.27 -8.94 -20.46
C LYS A 1191 -20.97 -7.70 -21.04
N GLN A 1192 -20.52 -7.22 -22.19
CA GLN A 1192 -21.16 -6.09 -22.88
C GLN A 1192 -22.63 -6.39 -23.19
N GLY A 1193 -22.93 -7.59 -23.69
CA GLY A 1193 -24.30 -8.05 -23.90
C GLY A 1193 -25.13 -8.15 -22.61
N MET A 1194 -24.57 -8.70 -21.54
CA MET A 1194 -25.20 -8.79 -20.23
C MET A 1194 -25.50 -7.41 -19.65
N MET A 1195 -24.57 -6.45 -19.76
CA MET A 1195 -24.80 -5.07 -19.36
C MET A 1195 -25.98 -4.46 -20.14
N GLN A 1196 -26.07 -4.67 -21.45
CA GLN A 1196 -27.18 -4.19 -22.26
C GLN A 1196 -28.53 -4.80 -21.85
N GLN A 1197 -28.57 -6.05 -21.39
CA GLN A 1197 -29.81 -6.75 -21.05
C GLN A 1197 -30.23 -6.55 -19.59
N LEU A 1198 -29.28 -6.64 -18.65
CA LEU A 1198 -29.51 -6.52 -17.21
C LEU A 1198 -29.77 -5.07 -16.82
N LEU A 1199 -28.97 -4.12 -17.29
CA LEU A 1199 -29.12 -2.71 -16.90
C LEU A 1199 -30.36 -2.07 -17.54
N THR A 1200 -30.92 -2.66 -18.59
CA THR A 1200 -32.21 -2.22 -19.18
C THR A 1200 -33.41 -3.01 -18.63
N GLY A 1201 -33.15 -4.01 -17.77
CA GLY A 1201 -34.15 -4.87 -17.19
C GLY A 1201 -34.80 -5.84 -18.18
N ARG A 1202 -34.36 -5.90 -19.45
CA ARG A 1202 -34.83 -6.87 -20.47
C ARG A 1202 -34.64 -8.32 -20.01
N ILE A 1203 -33.65 -8.53 -19.17
CA ILE A 1203 -33.42 -9.76 -18.42
C ILE A 1203 -33.56 -9.44 -16.93
N ARG A 1204 -34.34 -10.26 -16.22
CA ARG A 1204 -34.61 -10.10 -14.79
C ARG A 1204 -33.88 -11.20 -14.03
N LEU A 1205 -33.11 -10.83 -13.01
CA LEU A 1205 -32.56 -11.77 -12.05
C LEU A 1205 -33.64 -12.05 -11.00
N VAL A 1206 -33.98 -13.33 -10.81
CA VAL A 1206 -35.02 -13.74 -9.85
C VAL A 1206 -34.44 -13.71 -8.44
N VAL A 1207 -35.01 -12.89 -7.56
CA VAL A 1207 -34.71 -12.86 -6.12
C VAL A 1207 -35.57 -13.94 -5.45
N PRO A 1208 -35.01 -14.91 -4.71
CA PRO A 1208 -35.81 -15.94 -4.06
C PRO A 1208 -36.56 -15.37 -2.85
N GLU A 1209 -37.86 -15.62 -2.79
CA GLU A 1209 -38.68 -15.32 -1.61
C GLU A 1209 -38.21 -16.11 -0.38
N ALA A 1210 -38.29 -15.49 0.79
CA ALA A 1210 -37.98 -16.12 2.07
C ALA A 1210 -38.83 -17.41 2.25
N PRO A 1211 -38.26 -18.53 2.73
CA PRO A 1211 -39.08 -19.70 3.04
C PRO A 1211 -40.03 -19.35 4.19
N ALA A 1212 -41.33 -19.51 3.92
CA ALA A 1212 -42.38 -19.37 4.91
C ALA A 1212 -42.06 -20.28 6.11
N SER A 1213 -42.08 -19.71 7.31
CA SER A 1213 -41.99 -20.47 8.55
C SER A 1213 -43.18 -21.43 8.64
N GLU A 1214 -42.92 -22.72 8.47
CA GLU A 1214 -43.88 -23.77 8.78
C GLU A 1214 -44.23 -23.69 10.27
N VAL A 1215 -45.45 -23.23 10.55
CA VAL A 1215 -46.13 -23.40 11.81
C VAL A 1215 -46.41 -24.89 11.97
N THR A 1216 -45.71 -25.54 12.89
CA THR A 1216 -46.14 -26.85 13.42
C THR A 1216 -46.72 -26.66 14.82
N ALA A 1217 -47.88 -27.28 15.00
CA ALA A 1217 -48.71 -27.32 16.19
C ALA A 1217 -48.13 -28.21 17.29
#